data_AF-A0A654ILS5-F1
#
_entry.id   AF-A0A654ILS5-F1
#
_cell.length_a   1.000
_cell.length_b   1.000
_cell.length_c   1.000
_cell.angle_alpha   90.00
_cell.angle_beta   90.00
_cell.angle_gamma   90.00
#
_symmetry.space_group_name_H-M   'P 1'
#
loop_
_entity.id
_entity.type
_entity.pdbx_description
1 polymer ?
#
loop_
_entity_poly.entity_id
_entity_poly.type
_entity_poly.pdbx_seq_one_letter_code
_entity_poly.pdbx_strand_id
1 'polypeptide(L)'
;MKLFLPTLFLLSNSITPSLANSVNVVNSQRTNLSTKEYKLNILAKGLESKKDKISLHTHKDVGYVSIKEFLDSIAPIIKRDNVKHEYKNDKATIILNSTSFSNLKVDFDYKTQDIIVSDNNIFMELLKDKERGEEKLNLEFKGVVNENPIKQFKFHLKDYGIEMLKDQKDIYLPIVLLNQIFLSDSNIQVYFNQDEVNIFRFADSLKDFISIANLKMSKAGMQNEIPKNLKEFQYKYFSFLFDHYYGIKLNNKSYKEFFKKYESKILGVNDNHYLATRQIINDLDDPHSAYVLDGYYKKMKDIEKVPLMKDPNKLRHENWDHTLHLLAKLDPNKIEYQNKFISGDTSVISFKEFEENSAQYIKKSLEEAQSRGIKNIIFNVTQNGGGFIGAAYEIMGFLTDKPFKVYNYNPLSKEQKVETIKSKYNKFNFNYYILTSPYSFSAGNIFPQIAKDNKVAKLIGYKTFGGASSIGYFILPTGDIIQLSTNNVFTSSKFRSLEFGVKPDVMLEGSVETNAKDLYDNNKLLDLIKKADKIPFGNDPDSTIIPSPTLPIKPDDKPNYSIKPQPILSKLIKNKNLKISKNDPTTLLIKLFEDNPDINFDQELRISLKDPNKAIIYLENNPEDKITINFSVVKEMNNKLNKTNQTRLILILVSSSLLAIIVLVSAIIIIKKYKNKK
;
A
#
# COMPACT_ATOMS: atom_id res chain seq x y z
N MET A 1 27.26 69.20 -4.19
CA MET A 1 25.94 69.73 -3.75
C MET A 1 25.33 68.72 -2.76
N LYS A 2 24.58 69.06 -1.69
CA LYS A 2 23.35 69.87 -1.57
C LYS A 2 22.21 69.30 -2.45
N LEU A 3 20.94 69.09 -2.04
CA LEU A 3 20.16 69.23 -0.78
C LEU A 3 18.88 68.32 -0.99
N PHE A 4 18.04 67.85 -0.04
CA PHE A 4 18.01 67.82 1.44
C PHE A 4 16.99 66.76 1.96
N LEU A 5 16.75 66.74 3.29
CA LEU A 5 15.55 66.21 3.98
C LEU A 5 14.78 67.43 4.57
N PRO A 6 13.69 67.31 5.37
CA PRO A 6 12.50 66.45 5.32
C PRO A 6 11.20 67.32 5.42
N THR A 7 10.03 66.71 5.67
CA THR A 7 9.02 67.34 6.55
C THR A 7 8.17 66.28 7.28
N LEU A 8 7.90 66.54 8.56
CA LEU A 8 6.90 65.84 9.39
C LEU A 8 5.61 66.68 9.42
N PHE A 9 4.45 66.05 9.61
CA PHE A 9 3.41 66.62 10.46
C PHE A 9 2.52 65.52 11.07
N LEU A 10 2.11 65.73 12.32
CA LEU A 10 1.21 64.85 13.08
C LEU A 10 -0.21 65.40 13.03
N LEU A 11 -1.22 64.52 13.10
CA LEU A 11 -2.41 64.70 13.95
C LEU A 11 -3.19 63.37 14.06
N SER A 12 -4.18 63.33 14.97
CA SER A 12 -4.70 62.10 15.58
C SER A 12 -6.22 61.95 15.55
N ASN A 13 -6.70 60.70 15.56
CA ASN A 13 -8.11 60.27 15.72
C ASN A 13 -9.00 60.57 14.49
N SER A 14 -10.04 59.80 14.16
CA SER A 14 -10.98 59.06 15.03
C SER A 14 -11.49 57.73 14.42
N ILE A 15 -12.31 57.00 15.18
CA ILE A 15 -12.87 55.68 14.84
C ILE A 15 -14.10 55.80 13.93
N THR A 16 -14.12 55.09 12.78
CA THR A 16 -15.23 54.21 12.29
C THR A 16 -14.90 53.58 10.93
N PRO A 17 -15.00 52.25 10.76
CA PRO A 17 -15.10 51.61 9.45
C PRO A 17 -16.55 51.20 9.14
N SER A 18 -17.34 52.11 8.57
CA SER A 18 -18.62 51.74 7.94
C SER A 18 -18.36 51.00 6.63
N LEU A 19 -19.10 49.91 6.35
CA LEU A 19 -18.91 49.12 5.13
C LEU A 19 -19.17 49.96 3.88
N ALA A 20 -18.18 50.06 2.99
CA ALA A 20 -18.34 50.51 1.62
C ALA A 20 -17.83 49.41 0.67
N ASN A 21 -18.69 48.94 -0.23
CA ASN A 21 -18.35 47.86 -1.15
C ASN A 21 -17.45 48.37 -2.28
N SER A 22 -16.13 48.35 -2.07
CA SER A 22 -15.18 48.38 -3.19
C SER A 22 -15.28 47.05 -3.94
N VAL A 23 -16.04 47.03 -5.03
CA VAL A 23 -16.10 45.88 -5.95
C VAL A 23 -14.74 45.77 -6.64
N ASN A 24 -13.82 45.02 -6.03
CA ASN A 24 -12.63 44.54 -6.70
C ASN A 24 -13.07 43.58 -7.81
N VAL A 25 -13.28 44.14 -9.00
CA VAL A 25 -13.34 43.37 -10.24
C VAL A 25 -12.02 42.61 -10.35
N VAL A 26 -12.05 41.32 -10.00
CA VAL A 26 -10.90 40.44 -10.15
C VAL A 26 -10.64 40.30 -11.64
N ASN A 27 -9.76 41.17 -12.15
CA ASN A 27 -9.37 41.19 -13.54
C ASN A 27 -8.77 39.82 -13.88
N SER A 28 -9.45 39.07 -14.75
CA SER A 28 -9.18 37.66 -14.99
C SER A 28 -7.95 37.47 -15.86
N GLN A 29 -6.77 37.69 -15.25
CA GLN A 29 -5.49 37.32 -15.83
C GLN A 29 -5.57 35.89 -16.35
N ARG A 30 -5.44 35.74 -17.67
CA ARG A 30 -5.57 34.46 -18.35
C ARG A 30 -4.37 33.59 -17.98
N THR A 31 -4.55 32.67 -17.04
CA THR A 31 -3.52 31.72 -16.60
C THR A 31 -3.25 30.68 -17.68
N ASN A 32 -2.57 31.10 -18.75
CA ASN A 32 -2.07 30.21 -19.78
C ASN A 32 -0.81 29.51 -19.24
N LEU A 33 -0.89 28.19 -19.02
CA LEU A 33 0.27 27.39 -18.66
C LEU A 33 1.19 27.25 -19.89
N SER A 34 2.48 27.52 -19.72
CA SER A 34 3.46 27.32 -20.80
C SER A 34 3.77 25.84 -20.94
N THR A 35 3.45 25.26 -22.10
CA THR A 35 3.76 23.86 -22.44
C THR A 35 4.97 23.78 -23.38
N LYS A 36 5.68 22.66 -23.30
CA LYS A 36 6.72 22.23 -24.23
C LYS A 36 6.27 20.92 -24.89
N GLU A 37 6.58 20.75 -26.17
CA GLU A 37 6.42 19.47 -26.86
C GLU A 37 7.55 18.49 -26.48
N TYR A 38 7.18 17.24 -26.25
CA TYR A 38 8.06 16.10 -26.05
C TYR A 38 7.70 15.02 -27.08
N LYS A 39 8.70 14.24 -27.52
CA LYS A 39 8.50 13.11 -28.43
C LYS A 39 7.73 11.99 -27.73
N LEU A 40 6.75 11.42 -28.42
CA LEU A 40 5.89 10.33 -27.94
C LEU A 40 6.26 9.05 -28.69
N ASN A 41 7.05 8.18 -28.06
CA ASN A 41 7.49 6.92 -28.64
C ASN A 41 6.51 5.79 -28.34
N ILE A 42 6.31 4.90 -29.32
CA ILE A 42 5.65 3.62 -29.10
C ILE A 42 6.74 2.53 -29.04
N LEU A 43 7.09 2.10 -27.82
CA LEU A 43 8.02 1.00 -27.55
C LEU A 43 7.29 -0.34 -27.32
N ALA A 44 5.99 -0.30 -27.01
CA ALA A 44 5.14 -1.49 -26.92
C ALA A 44 4.94 -2.13 -28.30
N LYS A 45 5.25 -3.43 -28.44
CA LYS A 45 5.07 -4.11 -29.73
C LYS A 45 3.61 -4.24 -30.10
N GLY A 46 3.32 -4.13 -31.40
CA GLY A 46 1.98 -4.27 -31.99
C GLY A 46 1.06 -3.06 -31.82
N LEU A 47 1.53 -1.95 -31.23
CA LEU A 47 0.80 -0.69 -31.21
C LEU A 47 1.30 0.27 -32.29
N GLU A 48 0.36 1.00 -32.89
CA GLU A 48 0.61 2.12 -33.79
C GLU A 48 -0.04 3.40 -33.24
N SER A 49 0.55 4.56 -33.54
CA SER A 49 0.02 5.87 -33.14
C SER A 49 0.03 6.84 -34.30
N LYS A 50 -1.03 7.65 -34.41
CA LYS A 50 -1.12 8.81 -35.33
C LYS A 50 -0.55 10.09 -34.70
N LYS A 51 -0.04 10.02 -33.47
CA LYS A 51 0.48 11.13 -32.66
C LYS A 51 1.89 10.77 -32.21
N ASP A 52 2.86 11.57 -32.64
CA ASP A 52 4.32 11.44 -32.44
C ASP A 52 4.87 12.38 -31.35
N LYS A 53 4.02 13.27 -30.83
CA LYS A 53 4.35 14.29 -29.83
C LYS A 53 3.27 14.44 -28.77
N ILE A 54 3.69 14.86 -27.58
CA ILE A 54 2.82 15.18 -26.44
C ILE A 54 3.26 16.49 -25.76
N SER A 55 2.31 17.35 -25.41
CA SER A 55 2.55 18.65 -24.77
C SER A 55 2.47 18.58 -23.25
N LEU A 56 3.59 18.86 -22.56
CA LEU A 56 3.68 18.90 -21.09
C LEU A 56 4.01 20.31 -20.60
N HIS A 57 3.39 20.71 -19.50
CA HIS A 57 3.84 21.82 -18.65
C HIS A 57 4.82 21.28 -17.59
N THR A 58 5.84 22.04 -17.21
CA THR A 58 6.73 21.66 -16.09
C THR A 58 6.44 22.53 -14.89
N HIS A 59 5.99 21.91 -13.80
CA HIS A 59 5.69 22.57 -12.52
C HIS A 59 6.45 21.87 -11.41
N LYS A 60 7.30 22.60 -10.68
CA LYS A 60 8.11 22.06 -9.56
C LYS A 60 8.86 20.77 -9.98
N ASP A 61 9.61 20.84 -11.07
CA ASP A 61 10.39 19.74 -11.70
C ASP A 61 9.57 18.50 -12.15
N VAL A 62 8.24 18.54 -12.06
CA VAL A 62 7.34 17.45 -12.45
C VAL A 62 6.68 17.75 -13.80
N GLY A 63 6.61 16.73 -14.65
CA GLY A 63 5.87 16.80 -15.92
C GLY A 63 4.36 16.70 -15.71
N TYR A 64 3.65 17.79 -16.00
CA TYR A 64 2.20 17.91 -15.98
C TYR A 64 1.63 17.86 -17.40
N VAL A 65 0.51 17.18 -17.59
CA VAL A 65 -0.20 17.09 -18.89
C VAL A 65 -1.69 17.34 -18.68
N SER A 66 -2.34 17.93 -19.70
CA SER A 66 -3.80 18.12 -19.71
C SER A 66 -4.49 16.76 -19.78
N ILE A 67 -5.66 16.61 -19.13
CA ILE A 67 -6.41 15.35 -19.14
C ILE A 67 -6.78 14.95 -20.58
N LYS A 68 -7.22 15.90 -21.41
CA LYS A 68 -7.51 15.68 -22.83
C LYS A 68 -6.26 15.26 -23.60
N GLU A 69 -5.15 15.99 -23.47
CA GLU A 69 -3.90 15.69 -24.18
C GLU A 69 -3.32 14.33 -23.76
N PHE A 70 -3.48 13.94 -22.49
CA PHE A 70 -3.14 12.60 -22.02
C PHE A 70 -4.00 11.53 -22.69
N LEU A 71 -5.32 11.65 -22.66
CA LEU A 71 -6.24 10.70 -23.31
C LEU A 71 -6.02 10.60 -24.83
N ASP A 72 -5.72 11.72 -25.49
CA ASP A 72 -5.36 11.75 -26.91
C ASP A 72 -4.00 11.09 -27.19
N SER A 73 -3.03 11.18 -26.26
CA SER A 73 -1.75 10.48 -26.36
C SER A 73 -1.86 8.95 -26.20
N ILE A 74 -2.75 8.47 -25.32
CA ILE A 74 -2.97 7.03 -25.07
C ILE A 74 -4.07 6.42 -25.96
N ALA A 75 -4.56 7.15 -26.97
CA ALA A 75 -5.52 6.67 -27.97
C ALA A 75 -5.15 5.35 -28.71
N PRO A 76 -3.86 4.93 -28.82
CA PRO A 76 -3.52 3.56 -29.22
C PRO A 76 -4.06 2.48 -28.27
N ILE A 77 -4.09 2.74 -26.96
CA ILE A 77 -4.43 1.79 -25.89
C ILE A 77 -5.93 1.81 -25.56
N ILE A 78 -6.57 2.98 -25.59
CA ILE A 78 -7.95 3.18 -25.11
C ILE A 78 -8.99 3.27 -26.24
N LYS A 79 -10.26 2.94 -25.94
CA LYS A 79 -11.43 3.13 -26.83
C LYS A 79 -11.76 4.62 -27.01
N ARG A 80 -10.83 5.40 -27.56
CA ARG A 80 -10.82 6.87 -27.54
C ARG A 80 -12.11 7.49 -28.08
N ASP A 81 -12.72 6.89 -29.10
CA ASP A 81 -13.94 7.38 -29.74
C ASP A 81 -15.19 7.26 -28.84
N ASN A 82 -15.18 6.33 -27.87
CA ASN A 82 -16.22 6.20 -26.86
C ASN A 82 -16.06 7.18 -25.68
N VAL A 83 -14.98 7.98 -25.66
CA VAL A 83 -14.61 8.85 -24.53
C VAL A 83 -14.93 10.31 -24.83
N LYS A 84 -15.90 10.86 -24.11
CA LYS A 84 -16.20 12.29 -24.11
C LYS A 84 -15.37 12.98 -23.01
N HIS A 85 -14.66 14.04 -23.37
CA HIS A 85 -14.07 15.02 -22.44
C HIS A 85 -14.90 16.31 -22.50
N GLU A 86 -15.20 16.87 -21.34
CA GLU A 86 -15.80 18.19 -21.18
C GLU A 86 -15.03 18.98 -20.11
N TYR A 87 -14.80 20.27 -20.33
CA TYR A 87 -14.24 21.18 -19.30
C TYR A 87 -15.15 22.38 -19.12
N LYS A 88 -15.65 22.60 -17.89
CA LYS A 88 -16.59 23.67 -17.55
C LYS A 88 -16.52 23.99 -16.04
N ASN A 89 -16.66 25.26 -15.67
CA ASN A 89 -16.75 25.71 -14.27
C ASN A 89 -15.55 25.30 -13.36
N ASP A 90 -14.35 25.23 -13.93
CA ASP A 90 -13.11 24.73 -13.29
C ASP A 90 -13.13 23.23 -12.96
N LYS A 91 -13.91 22.45 -13.74
CA LYS A 91 -14.07 21.01 -13.58
C LYS A 91 -13.95 20.32 -14.93
N ALA A 92 -13.14 19.26 -15.00
CA ALA A 92 -13.04 18.39 -16.16
C ALA A 92 -13.83 17.10 -15.91
N THR A 93 -14.56 16.66 -16.91
CA THR A 93 -15.45 15.50 -16.88
C THR A 93 -15.07 14.55 -18.01
N ILE A 94 -14.80 13.29 -17.66
CA ILE A 94 -14.65 12.18 -18.59
C ILE A 94 -15.90 11.31 -18.51
N ILE A 95 -16.54 11.03 -19.64
CA ILE A 95 -17.68 10.10 -19.74
C ILE A 95 -17.31 9.01 -20.75
N LEU A 96 -17.48 7.75 -20.38
CA LEU A 96 -17.23 6.60 -21.25
C LEU A 96 -18.56 5.94 -21.65
N ASN A 97 -18.80 5.86 -22.96
CA ASN A 97 -19.90 5.10 -23.51
C ASN A 97 -19.53 3.61 -23.54
N SER A 98 -20.06 2.82 -22.59
CA SER A 98 -19.97 1.35 -22.59
C SER A 98 -21.35 0.72 -22.88
N THR A 99 -21.35 -0.45 -23.50
CA THR A 99 -22.54 -1.28 -23.70
C THR A 99 -22.83 -2.18 -22.49
N SER A 100 -21.85 -2.39 -21.61
CA SER A 100 -21.96 -3.30 -20.46
C SER A 100 -22.28 -2.59 -19.13
N PHE A 101 -21.97 -1.29 -19.02
CA PHE A 101 -22.17 -0.50 -17.81
C PHE A 101 -22.73 0.89 -18.14
N SER A 102 -23.60 1.41 -17.27
CA SER A 102 -24.19 2.76 -17.43
C SER A 102 -23.46 3.78 -16.56
N ASN A 103 -23.50 5.06 -16.96
CA ASN A 103 -23.02 6.20 -16.16
C ASN A 103 -21.52 6.14 -15.77
N LEU A 104 -20.69 5.46 -16.55
CA LEU A 104 -19.24 5.43 -16.37
C LEU A 104 -18.64 6.83 -16.56
N LYS A 105 -18.11 7.41 -15.49
CA LYS A 105 -17.64 8.80 -15.46
C LYS A 105 -16.53 9.01 -14.44
N VAL A 106 -15.54 9.85 -14.79
CA VAL A 106 -14.57 10.42 -13.86
C VAL A 106 -14.69 11.95 -13.88
N ASP A 107 -14.76 12.55 -12.70
CA ASP A 107 -14.82 13.99 -12.48
C ASP A 107 -13.54 14.47 -11.80
N PHE A 108 -12.91 15.51 -12.34
CA PHE A 108 -11.73 16.17 -11.79
C PHE A 108 -12.14 17.59 -11.39
N ASP A 109 -12.23 17.87 -10.09
CA ASP A 109 -12.67 19.17 -9.56
C ASP A 109 -11.47 19.97 -9.04
N TYR A 110 -11.10 21.06 -9.71
CA TYR A 110 -9.96 21.89 -9.32
C TYR A 110 -10.16 22.61 -7.97
N LYS A 111 -11.40 22.90 -7.57
CA LYS A 111 -11.68 23.68 -6.34
C LYS A 111 -11.54 22.79 -5.11
N THR A 112 -12.16 21.61 -5.16
CA THR A 112 -12.01 20.62 -4.08
C THR A 112 -10.67 19.90 -4.15
N GLN A 113 -10.07 19.77 -5.35
CA GLN A 113 -8.92 18.91 -5.67
C GLN A 113 -9.25 17.41 -5.50
N ASP A 114 -10.52 17.04 -5.76
CA ASP A 114 -10.96 15.64 -5.83
C ASP A 114 -10.93 15.11 -7.27
N ILE A 115 -10.49 13.86 -7.42
CA ILE A 115 -10.83 13.02 -8.56
C ILE A 115 -11.92 12.05 -8.09
N ILE A 116 -13.09 12.08 -8.71
CA ILE A 116 -14.29 11.36 -8.29
C ILE A 116 -14.68 10.36 -9.39
N VAL A 117 -14.72 9.07 -9.05
CA VAL A 117 -15.02 7.98 -9.99
C VAL A 117 -16.41 7.43 -9.68
N SER A 118 -17.30 7.37 -10.68
CA SER A 118 -18.67 6.84 -10.50
C SER A 118 -18.70 5.31 -10.38
N ASP A 119 -17.87 4.63 -11.14
CA ASP A 119 -17.78 3.17 -11.16
C ASP A 119 -16.35 2.76 -11.51
N ASN A 120 -15.77 1.86 -10.71
CA ASN A 120 -14.40 1.39 -10.87
C ASN A 120 -14.17 0.66 -12.20
N ASN A 121 -15.22 0.05 -12.76
CA ASN A 121 -15.15 -0.68 -14.02
C ASN A 121 -14.86 0.26 -15.23
N ILE A 122 -14.89 1.60 -15.06
CA ILE A 122 -14.49 2.53 -16.12
C ILE A 122 -13.06 2.31 -16.61
N PHE A 123 -12.11 1.97 -15.74
CA PHE A 123 -10.70 1.83 -16.12
C PHE A 123 -10.47 0.60 -17.01
N MET A 124 -11.07 -0.54 -16.65
CA MET A 124 -11.13 -1.74 -17.49
C MET A 124 -11.94 -1.54 -18.79
N GLU A 125 -13.08 -0.83 -18.73
CA GLU A 125 -13.91 -0.58 -19.92
C GLU A 125 -13.25 0.37 -20.92
N LEU A 126 -12.36 1.25 -20.45
CA LEU A 126 -11.63 2.24 -21.24
C LEU A 126 -10.60 1.60 -22.19
N LEU A 127 -9.96 0.50 -21.79
CA LEU A 127 -8.94 -0.19 -22.61
C LEU A 127 -9.56 -0.82 -23.86
N LYS A 128 -8.87 -0.83 -25.01
CA LYS A 128 -9.31 -1.57 -26.21
C LYS A 128 -9.28 -3.06 -25.96
N ASP A 129 -8.08 -3.55 -25.66
CA ASP A 129 -7.78 -4.96 -25.46
C ASP A 129 -8.04 -5.32 -24.00
N LYS A 130 -8.92 -6.30 -23.77
CA LYS A 130 -9.21 -6.85 -22.43
C LYS A 130 -8.62 -8.24 -22.21
N GLU A 131 -7.85 -8.75 -23.18
CA GLU A 131 -7.45 -10.16 -23.25
C GLU A 131 -6.74 -10.61 -21.97
N ARG A 132 -7.40 -11.50 -21.22
CA ARG A 132 -6.83 -12.12 -20.03
C ARG A 132 -5.88 -13.24 -20.46
N GLY A 133 -4.81 -13.45 -19.71
CA GLY A 133 -3.94 -14.62 -19.95
C GLY A 133 -4.74 -15.92 -19.89
N GLU A 134 -5.72 -15.98 -18.97
CA GLU A 134 -6.59 -17.12 -18.76
C GLU A 134 -7.58 -17.40 -19.91
N GLU A 135 -7.85 -16.45 -20.82
CA GLU A 135 -8.79 -16.65 -21.95
C GLU A 135 -8.25 -17.59 -23.03
N LYS A 136 -6.93 -17.86 -23.03
CA LYS A 136 -6.26 -18.82 -23.92
C LYS A 136 -6.33 -20.27 -23.42
N LEU A 137 -6.83 -20.47 -22.19
CA LEU A 137 -6.95 -21.78 -21.55
C LEU A 137 -8.28 -22.47 -21.84
N ASN A 138 -8.43 -23.68 -21.33
CA ASN A 138 -9.65 -24.48 -21.39
C ASN A 138 -10.72 -23.97 -20.40
N LEU A 139 -11.03 -22.67 -20.43
CA LEU A 139 -11.93 -21.99 -19.50
C LEU A 139 -13.12 -21.31 -20.20
N GLU A 140 -14.17 -21.07 -19.42
CA GLU A 140 -15.37 -20.32 -19.79
C GLU A 140 -15.76 -19.37 -18.65
N PHE A 141 -15.57 -18.07 -18.85
CA PHE A 141 -16.04 -17.04 -17.92
C PHE A 141 -17.54 -16.83 -18.10
N LYS A 142 -18.35 -17.19 -17.09
CA LYS A 142 -19.82 -17.14 -17.14
C LYS A 142 -20.39 -15.80 -16.69
N GLY A 143 -19.58 -14.95 -16.06
CA GLY A 143 -19.93 -13.60 -15.66
C GLY A 143 -19.34 -13.21 -14.31
N VAL A 144 -19.40 -11.92 -14.01
CA VAL A 144 -18.97 -11.33 -12.73
C VAL A 144 -20.15 -10.56 -12.13
N VAL A 145 -20.43 -10.80 -10.85
CA VAL A 145 -21.46 -10.09 -10.07
C VAL A 145 -20.75 -9.28 -8.99
N ASN A 146 -21.13 -8.01 -8.82
CA ASN A 146 -20.72 -7.23 -7.64
C ASN A 146 -21.83 -7.31 -6.58
N GLU A 147 -21.59 -8.05 -5.50
CA GLU A 147 -22.54 -8.24 -4.40
C GLU A 147 -22.65 -6.99 -3.49
N ASN A 148 -21.77 -5.99 -3.66
CA ASN A 148 -21.86 -4.69 -3.00
C ASN A 148 -21.55 -3.52 -3.97
N PRO A 149 -22.53 -3.08 -4.78
CA PRO A 149 -22.37 -2.05 -5.80
C PRO A 149 -22.29 -0.63 -5.20
N ILE A 150 -21.13 -0.29 -4.64
CA ILE A 150 -20.80 1.07 -4.17
C ILE A 150 -20.52 1.97 -5.38
N LYS A 151 -21.44 2.91 -5.64
CA LYS A 151 -21.52 3.73 -6.86
C LYS A 151 -20.66 5.01 -6.83
N GLN A 152 -19.62 5.05 -5.99
CA GLN A 152 -18.63 6.13 -6.02
C GLN A 152 -17.42 5.83 -5.13
N PHE A 153 -16.25 6.28 -5.56
CA PHE A 153 -15.13 6.58 -4.68
C PHE A 153 -14.39 7.84 -5.14
N LYS A 154 -13.50 8.39 -4.29
CA LYS A 154 -12.74 9.59 -4.62
C LYS A 154 -11.28 9.52 -4.15
N PHE A 155 -10.42 10.19 -4.90
CA PHE A 155 -9.05 10.52 -4.53
C PHE A 155 -8.99 12.00 -4.14
N HIS A 156 -8.69 12.33 -2.89
CA HIS A 156 -8.57 13.72 -2.44
C HIS A 156 -7.08 14.13 -2.51
N LEU A 157 -6.66 14.82 -3.57
CA LEU A 157 -5.22 15.03 -3.84
C LEU A 157 -4.53 15.95 -2.81
N LYS A 158 -5.30 16.84 -2.18
CA LYS A 158 -4.86 17.67 -1.04
C LYS A 158 -4.31 16.84 0.12
N ASP A 159 -4.85 15.65 0.39
CA ASP A 159 -4.38 14.77 1.47
C ASP A 159 -2.91 14.35 1.31
N TYR A 160 -2.40 14.40 0.08
CA TYR A 160 -1.03 14.01 -0.28
C TYR A 160 -0.18 15.22 -0.70
N GLY A 161 -0.72 16.44 -0.66
CA GLY A 161 -0.03 17.63 -1.15
C GLY A 161 0.28 17.58 -2.66
N ILE A 162 -0.57 16.88 -3.43
CA ILE A 162 -0.54 16.81 -4.89
C ILE A 162 -1.49 17.89 -5.43
N GLU A 163 -1.00 18.70 -6.36
CA GLU A 163 -1.72 19.86 -6.91
C GLU A 163 -2.28 19.52 -8.31
N MET A 164 -3.56 19.79 -8.54
CA MET A 164 -4.11 20.03 -9.88
C MET A 164 -3.80 21.46 -10.31
N LEU A 165 -3.40 21.63 -11.56
CA LEU A 165 -3.31 22.92 -12.23
C LEU A 165 -4.44 23.04 -13.25
N LYS A 166 -4.69 24.24 -13.79
CA LYS A 166 -5.64 24.45 -14.90
C LYS A 166 -5.25 25.64 -15.75
N ASP A 167 -5.72 25.66 -16.99
CA ASP A 167 -5.73 26.85 -17.84
C ASP A 167 -7.17 27.21 -18.24
N GLN A 168 -7.33 27.89 -19.38
CA GLN A 168 -8.65 28.23 -19.95
C GLN A 168 -9.32 27.06 -20.69
N LYS A 169 -8.64 25.92 -20.89
CA LYS A 169 -9.03 24.82 -21.77
C LYS A 169 -9.21 23.49 -21.03
N ASP A 170 -8.41 23.22 -20.00
CA ASP A 170 -8.43 21.93 -19.29
C ASP A 170 -7.81 22.00 -17.88
N ILE A 171 -7.95 20.91 -17.13
CA ILE A 171 -7.18 20.60 -15.92
C ILE A 171 -5.91 19.82 -16.30
N TYR A 172 -4.82 20.09 -15.60
CA TYR A 172 -3.52 19.45 -15.77
C TYR A 172 -3.10 18.74 -14.49
N LEU A 173 -2.54 17.53 -14.64
CA LEU A 173 -2.05 16.69 -13.55
C LEU A 173 -0.69 16.06 -13.88
N PRO A 174 0.09 15.58 -12.89
CA PRO A 174 1.32 14.85 -13.13
C PRO A 174 1.08 13.65 -14.06
N ILE A 175 1.90 13.49 -15.10
CA ILE A 175 1.72 12.45 -16.11
C ILE A 175 1.74 11.03 -15.50
N VAL A 176 2.58 10.81 -14.48
CA VAL A 176 2.64 9.54 -13.73
C VAL A 176 1.36 9.26 -12.92
N LEU A 177 0.66 10.29 -12.43
CA LEU A 177 -0.62 10.13 -11.74
C LEU A 177 -1.74 9.79 -12.72
N LEU A 178 -1.81 10.48 -13.87
CA LEU A 178 -2.80 10.19 -14.91
C LEU A 178 -2.60 8.78 -15.50
N ASN A 179 -1.34 8.38 -15.68
CA ASN A 179 -0.97 7.00 -15.97
C ASN A 179 -1.51 6.02 -14.91
N GLN A 180 -1.20 6.26 -13.63
CA GLN A 180 -1.63 5.39 -12.53
C GLN A 180 -3.15 5.26 -12.38
N ILE A 181 -3.90 6.31 -12.74
CA ILE A 181 -5.36 6.32 -12.66
C ILE A 181 -5.99 5.64 -13.87
N PHE A 182 -5.60 6.00 -15.10
CA PHE A 182 -6.27 5.50 -16.31
C PHE A 182 -5.75 4.15 -16.83
N LEU A 183 -4.55 3.74 -16.43
CA LEU A 183 -3.88 2.53 -16.95
C LEU A 183 -3.53 1.52 -15.83
N SER A 184 -4.12 1.60 -14.63
CA SER A 184 -3.82 0.66 -13.52
C SER A 184 -3.94 -0.81 -13.90
N ASP A 185 -4.90 -1.12 -14.77
CA ASP A 185 -5.26 -2.48 -15.16
C ASP A 185 -4.64 -2.88 -16.52
N SER A 186 -3.72 -2.05 -17.05
CA SER A 186 -3.11 -2.22 -18.37
C SER A 186 -1.67 -2.73 -18.27
N ASN A 187 -1.31 -3.74 -19.08
CA ASN A 187 0.09 -4.14 -19.26
C ASN A 187 0.91 -3.15 -20.13
N ILE A 188 0.27 -2.10 -20.65
CA ILE A 188 0.88 -1.02 -21.44
C ILE A 188 0.74 0.31 -20.67
N GLN A 189 1.85 1.03 -20.49
CA GLN A 189 1.97 2.19 -19.62
C GLN A 189 2.68 3.37 -20.32
N VAL A 190 2.59 4.55 -19.71
CA VAL A 190 3.26 5.80 -20.12
C VAL A 190 4.41 6.10 -19.15
N TYR A 191 5.62 6.23 -19.69
CA TYR A 191 6.85 6.52 -18.95
C TYR A 191 7.48 7.81 -19.44
N PHE A 192 7.52 8.85 -18.59
CA PHE A 192 8.19 10.11 -18.90
C PHE A 192 9.60 10.13 -18.31
N ASN A 193 10.62 10.24 -19.17
CA ASN A 193 12.02 10.20 -18.75
C ASN A 193 12.70 11.60 -18.71
N GLN A 194 11.90 12.67 -18.60
CA GLN A 194 12.30 14.09 -18.64
C GLN A 194 12.79 14.63 -20.00
N ASP A 195 12.93 13.78 -21.02
CA ASP A 195 13.38 14.17 -22.37
C ASP A 195 12.41 13.67 -23.46
N GLU A 196 11.84 12.47 -23.28
CA GLU A 196 10.83 11.85 -24.15
C GLU A 196 9.75 11.13 -23.30
N VAL A 197 8.58 10.86 -23.90
CA VAL A 197 7.47 10.10 -23.31
C VAL A 197 7.33 8.78 -24.06
N ASN A 198 7.41 7.66 -23.34
CA ASN A 198 7.45 6.32 -23.90
C ASN A 198 6.16 5.56 -23.54
N ILE A 199 5.37 5.16 -24.53
CA ILE A 199 4.31 4.16 -24.40
C ILE A 199 4.95 2.78 -24.55
N PHE A 200 4.98 2.00 -23.47
CA PHE A 200 5.74 0.75 -23.38
C PHE A 200 4.93 -0.36 -22.71
N ARG A 201 5.30 -1.62 -22.96
CA ARG A 201 4.71 -2.80 -22.32
C ARG A 201 5.74 -3.44 -21.41
N PHE A 202 5.40 -3.76 -20.15
CA PHE A 202 6.38 -4.27 -19.17
C PHE A 202 7.16 -5.49 -19.71
N ALA A 203 6.46 -6.49 -20.27
CA ALA A 203 7.07 -7.69 -20.84
C ALA A 203 7.95 -7.41 -22.09
N ASP A 204 7.66 -6.37 -22.88
CA ASP A 204 8.53 -5.98 -24.00
C ASP A 204 9.81 -5.29 -23.51
N SER A 205 9.70 -4.46 -22.45
CA SER A 205 10.76 -3.50 -22.05
C SER A 205 11.61 -3.95 -20.87
N LEU A 206 11.21 -4.95 -20.08
CA LEU A 206 11.99 -5.46 -18.94
C LEU A 206 12.77 -6.76 -19.25
N LYS A 207 12.57 -7.36 -20.43
CA LYS A 207 13.13 -8.67 -20.80
C LYS A 207 14.64 -8.67 -21.08
N ASP A 208 15.22 -7.53 -21.47
CA ASP A 208 16.62 -7.43 -21.90
C ASP A 208 17.19 -6.01 -21.71
N PHE A 209 18.53 -5.93 -21.67
CA PHE A 209 19.26 -4.68 -21.41
C PHE A 209 19.02 -3.59 -22.46
N ILE A 210 18.83 -3.94 -23.74
CA ILE A 210 18.63 -2.96 -24.83
C ILE A 210 17.23 -2.36 -24.72
N SER A 211 16.23 -3.19 -24.44
CA SER A 211 14.86 -2.76 -24.12
C SER A 211 14.81 -1.82 -22.91
N ILE A 212 15.53 -2.17 -21.83
CA ILE A 212 15.63 -1.34 -20.61
C ILE A 212 16.34 -0.01 -20.91
N ALA A 213 17.44 -0.04 -21.67
CA ALA A 213 18.17 1.15 -22.07
C ALA A 213 17.30 2.10 -22.89
N ASN A 214 16.56 1.58 -23.89
CA ASN A 214 15.65 2.37 -24.73
C ASN A 214 14.52 3.05 -23.92
N LEU A 215 13.99 2.38 -22.89
CA LEU A 215 12.98 2.97 -22.01
C LEU A 215 13.54 4.15 -21.19
N LYS A 216 14.78 4.02 -20.71
CA LYS A 216 15.43 4.95 -19.77
C LYS A 216 16.32 6.02 -20.41
N MET A 217 16.69 5.89 -21.68
CA MET A 217 17.62 6.79 -22.36
C MET A 217 17.10 8.23 -22.40
N SER A 218 17.84 9.13 -21.75
CA SER A 218 17.46 10.53 -21.53
C SER A 218 18.68 11.38 -21.19
N LYS A 219 18.67 12.66 -21.57
CA LYS A 219 19.63 13.66 -21.08
C LYS A 219 19.65 13.76 -19.54
N ALA A 220 18.55 13.43 -18.85
CA ALA A 220 18.50 13.38 -17.39
C ALA A 220 19.42 12.30 -16.78
N GLY A 221 19.73 11.22 -17.52
CA GLY A 221 20.70 10.21 -17.09
C GLY A 221 22.15 10.71 -17.01
N MET A 222 22.44 11.87 -17.62
CA MET A 222 23.74 12.54 -17.50
C MET A 222 23.80 13.51 -16.30
N GLN A 223 22.68 13.79 -15.64
CA GLN A 223 22.63 14.70 -14.49
C GLN A 223 23.13 14.01 -13.22
N ASN A 224 24.03 14.68 -12.49
CA ASN A 224 24.61 14.15 -11.25
C ASN A 224 23.63 14.16 -10.06
N GLU A 225 22.50 14.87 -10.16
CA GLU A 225 21.48 14.92 -9.10
C GLU A 225 20.06 14.87 -9.70
N ILE A 226 19.15 14.17 -9.02
CA ILE A 226 17.70 14.26 -9.22
C ILE A 226 17.23 15.65 -8.73
N PRO A 227 16.37 16.39 -9.46
CA PRO A 227 15.83 17.67 -8.99
C PRO A 227 15.09 17.57 -7.64
N LYS A 228 15.33 18.53 -6.75
CA LYS A 228 14.80 18.53 -5.37
C LYS A 228 13.28 18.39 -5.32
N ASN A 229 12.55 19.14 -6.14
CA ASN A 229 11.09 19.10 -6.13
C ASN A 229 10.54 17.76 -6.66
N LEU A 230 11.27 17.08 -7.55
CA LEU A 230 10.91 15.74 -8.03
C LEU A 230 11.05 14.68 -6.92
N LYS A 231 12.09 14.78 -6.07
CA LYS A 231 12.22 13.94 -4.84
C LYS A 231 11.07 14.21 -3.86
N GLU A 232 10.72 15.48 -3.63
CA GLU A 232 9.58 15.86 -2.78
C GLU A 232 8.24 15.36 -3.33
N PHE A 233 8.05 15.42 -4.65
CA PHE A 233 6.87 14.86 -5.29
C PHE A 233 6.84 13.33 -5.17
N GLN A 234 7.97 12.63 -5.30
CA GLN A 234 8.04 11.19 -5.07
C GLN A 234 7.68 10.80 -3.62
N TYR A 235 8.18 11.53 -2.62
CA TYR A 235 7.82 11.31 -1.22
C TYR A 235 6.30 11.43 -0.97
N LYS A 236 5.67 12.46 -1.55
CA LYS A 236 4.22 12.65 -1.54
C LYS A 236 3.47 11.55 -2.30
N TYR A 237 3.96 11.20 -3.49
CA TYR A 237 3.35 10.23 -4.39
C TYR A 237 3.39 8.81 -3.82
N PHE A 238 4.43 8.41 -3.08
CA PHE A 238 4.44 7.14 -2.33
C PHE A 238 3.21 7.00 -1.42
N SER A 239 2.87 8.07 -0.69
CA SER A 239 1.70 8.05 0.20
C SER A 239 0.39 7.87 -0.59
N PHE A 240 0.22 8.59 -1.70
CA PHE A 240 -0.93 8.41 -2.60
C PHE A 240 -0.99 6.98 -3.16
N LEU A 241 0.12 6.49 -3.70
CA LEU A 241 0.22 5.20 -4.37
C LEU A 241 -0.12 4.05 -3.41
N PHE A 242 0.47 4.05 -2.21
CA PHE A 242 0.23 2.99 -1.23
C PHE A 242 -1.14 3.10 -0.55
N ASP A 243 -1.68 4.30 -0.34
CA ASP A 243 -3.04 4.45 0.20
C ASP A 243 -4.11 4.02 -0.82
N HIS A 244 -3.88 4.26 -2.11
CA HIS A 244 -4.88 3.97 -3.14
C HIS A 244 -4.68 2.67 -3.93
N TYR A 245 -3.48 2.09 -4.04
CA TYR A 245 -3.22 0.92 -4.92
C TYR A 245 -2.57 -0.30 -4.26
N TYR A 246 -1.92 -0.16 -3.09
CA TYR A 246 -1.37 -1.30 -2.35
C TYR A 246 -2.48 -2.05 -1.60
N GLY A 247 -2.74 -3.31 -1.94
CA GLY A 247 -3.89 -4.08 -1.45
C GLY A 247 -3.83 -4.42 0.05
N ILE A 248 -2.62 -4.64 0.58
CA ILE A 248 -2.40 -5.08 1.96
C ILE A 248 -2.56 -3.90 2.93
N LYS A 249 -3.77 -3.65 3.43
CA LYS A 249 -4.04 -2.59 4.41
C LYS A 249 -3.84 -3.05 5.86
N LEU A 250 -2.63 -2.86 6.40
CA LEU A 250 -2.21 -3.25 7.76
C LEU A 250 -2.85 -2.41 8.90
N ASN A 251 -4.18 -2.44 9.06
CA ASN A 251 -4.97 -1.70 10.07
C ASN A 251 -4.82 -0.15 10.10
N ASN A 252 -3.86 0.40 9.39
CA ASN A 252 -3.57 1.83 9.31
C ASN A 252 -4.57 2.56 8.40
N LYS A 253 -4.92 3.80 8.77
CA LYS A 253 -5.75 4.68 7.92
C LYS A 253 -4.98 5.30 6.75
N SER A 254 -3.64 5.34 6.83
CA SER A 254 -2.76 5.88 5.79
C SER A 254 -1.32 5.39 5.97
N TYR A 255 -0.57 5.27 4.87
CA TYR A 255 0.86 4.93 4.79
C TYR A 255 1.79 6.12 5.02
N LYS A 256 1.28 7.36 5.15
CA LYS A 256 2.11 8.57 5.40
C LYS A 256 3.07 8.38 6.59
N GLU A 257 2.59 7.80 7.68
CA GLU A 257 3.41 7.52 8.88
C GLU A 257 4.51 6.48 8.63
N PHE A 258 4.28 5.52 7.74
CA PHE A 258 5.30 4.54 7.33
C PHE A 258 6.41 5.21 6.51
N PHE A 259 6.08 6.22 5.69
CA PHE A 259 7.07 6.90 4.85
C PHE A 259 7.96 7.92 5.59
N LYS A 260 7.48 8.53 6.68
CA LYS A 260 8.25 9.54 7.46
C LYS A 260 9.66 9.08 7.83
N LYS A 261 9.85 7.81 8.23
CA LYS A 261 11.17 7.29 8.63
C LYS A 261 12.19 7.17 7.49
N TYR A 262 11.78 7.40 6.24
CA TYR A 262 12.66 7.43 5.06
C TYR A 262 12.81 8.83 4.46
N GLU A 263 12.07 9.85 4.92
CA GLU A 263 11.99 11.18 4.29
C GLU A 263 13.37 11.77 4.00
N SER A 264 14.27 11.77 4.99
CA SER A 264 15.64 12.28 4.85
C SER A 264 16.52 11.48 3.86
N LYS A 265 16.20 10.20 3.61
CA LYS A 265 16.89 9.38 2.59
C LYS A 265 16.30 9.63 1.20
N ILE A 266 14.96 9.70 1.07
CA ILE A 266 14.26 10.01 -0.19
C ILE A 266 14.64 11.42 -0.70
N LEU A 267 14.76 12.41 0.19
CA LEU A 267 15.17 13.77 -0.16
C LEU A 267 16.69 13.95 -0.30
N GLY A 268 17.48 12.91 0.00
CA GLY A 268 18.95 12.93 -0.02
C GLY A 268 19.56 12.86 -1.42
N VAL A 269 20.86 12.56 -1.49
CA VAL A 269 21.58 12.30 -2.75
C VAL A 269 21.00 11.08 -3.48
N ASN A 270 21.23 10.98 -4.80
CA ASN A 270 20.61 9.97 -5.66
C ASN A 270 20.74 8.54 -5.12
N ASP A 271 21.92 8.15 -4.63
CA ASP A 271 22.15 6.80 -4.07
C ASP A 271 21.26 6.54 -2.84
N ASN A 272 21.15 7.51 -1.92
CA ASN A 272 20.26 7.43 -0.77
C ASN A 272 18.78 7.39 -1.18
N HIS A 273 18.40 8.09 -2.24
CA HIS A 273 17.04 8.09 -2.79
C HIS A 273 16.66 6.71 -3.36
N TYR A 274 17.52 6.12 -4.20
CA TYR A 274 17.30 4.80 -4.78
C TYR A 274 17.36 3.69 -3.71
N LEU A 275 18.31 3.76 -2.77
CA LEU A 275 18.38 2.84 -1.63
C LEU A 275 17.21 3.02 -0.65
N ALA A 276 16.63 4.22 -0.51
CA ALA A 276 15.40 4.41 0.26
C ALA A 276 14.22 3.66 -0.37
N THR A 277 14.07 3.72 -1.70
CA THR A 277 13.02 2.98 -2.42
C THR A 277 13.22 1.46 -2.28
N ARG A 278 14.45 0.95 -2.42
CA ARG A 278 14.77 -0.47 -2.17
C ARG A 278 14.45 -0.88 -0.72
N GLN A 279 14.86 -0.07 0.27
CA GLN A 279 14.58 -0.32 1.68
C GLN A 279 13.08 -0.29 1.99
N ILE A 280 12.32 0.65 1.41
CA ILE A 280 10.86 0.77 1.54
C ILE A 280 10.17 -0.54 1.20
N ILE A 281 10.54 -1.17 0.07
CA ILE A 281 9.96 -2.44 -0.38
C ILE A 281 10.33 -3.58 0.56
N ASN A 282 11.62 -3.70 0.91
CA ASN A 282 12.11 -4.69 1.88
C ASN A 282 11.35 -4.61 3.22
N ASP A 283 11.10 -3.39 3.70
CA ASP A 283 10.36 -3.13 4.93
C ASP A 283 8.84 -3.40 4.86
N LEU A 284 8.28 -3.76 3.71
CA LEU A 284 6.89 -4.23 3.62
C LEU A 284 6.72 -5.65 4.19
N ASP A 285 7.79 -6.47 4.15
CA ASP A 285 7.78 -7.90 4.49
C ASP A 285 6.67 -8.67 3.73
N ASP A 286 6.54 -8.32 2.44
CA ASP A 286 5.56 -8.83 1.48
C ASP A 286 6.27 -9.49 0.29
N PRO A 287 6.27 -10.83 0.16
CA PRO A 287 6.89 -11.52 -0.99
C PRO A 287 6.23 -11.26 -2.35
N HIS A 288 5.08 -10.57 -2.42
CA HIS A 288 4.51 -10.07 -3.67
C HIS A 288 5.04 -8.67 -4.07
N SER A 289 5.83 -8.01 -3.21
CA SER A 289 6.39 -6.68 -3.48
C SER A 289 7.90 -6.72 -3.77
N ALA A 290 8.35 -6.07 -4.83
CA ALA A 290 9.76 -6.10 -5.29
C ALA A 290 10.21 -4.75 -5.89
N TYR A 291 11.52 -4.47 -5.84
CA TYR A 291 12.13 -3.37 -6.58
C TYR A 291 12.66 -3.91 -7.91
N VAL A 292 12.07 -3.46 -9.03
CA VAL A 292 12.19 -4.14 -10.33
C VAL A 292 13.16 -3.43 -11.26
N LEU A 293 13.07 -2.10 -11.33
CA LEU A 293 13.95 -1.27 -12.14
C LEU A 293 14.25 0.04 -11.42
N ASP A 294 15.49 0.48 -11.51
CA ASP A 294 15.96 1.76 -10.98
C ASP A 294 15.73 2.91 -11.96
N GLY A 295 15.61 4.14 -11.45
CA GLY A 295 15.38 5.34 -12.25
C GLY A 295 16.50 5.67 -13.26
N TYR A 296 16.25 6.63 -14.14
CA TYR A 296 17.18 6.99 -15.22
C TYR A 296 18.37 7.86 -14.78
N TYR A 297 18.28 8.59 -13.66
CA TYR A 297 19.36 9.47 -13.18
C TYR A 297 20.63 8.71 -12.78
N LYS A 298 21.78 9.42 -12.81
CA LYS A 298 23.09 8.89 -12.40
C LYS A 298 23.11 8.52 -10.92
N LYS A 299 23.86 7.46 -10.59
CA LYS A 299 23.99 6.83 -9.28
C LYS A 299 25.24 5.94 -9.25
N MET A 300 25.60 5.41 -8.08
CA MET A 300 26.68 4.44 -7.95
C MET A 300 26.45 3.20 -8.83
N LYS A 301 27.55 2.61 -9.31
CA LYS A 301 27.51 1.31 -10.01
C LYS A 301 27.16 0.21 -8.99
N ASP A 302 26.49 -0.85 -9.45
CA ASP A 302 26.14 -2.02 -8.64
C ASP A 302 25.22 -1.69 -7.43
N ILE A 303 24.41 -0.63 -7.52
CA ILE A 303 23.50 -0.15 -6.45
C ILE A 303 22.47 -1.20 -6.01
N GLU A 304 22.13 -2.13 -6.90
CA GLU A 304 21.26 -3.28 -6.64
C GLU A 304 21.90 -4.32 -5.70
N LYS A 305 23.24 -4.36 -5.63
CA LYS A 305 24.01 -5.28 -4.76
C LYS A 305 24.29 -4.72 -3.37
N VAL A 306 23.98 -3.44 -3.12
CA VAL A 306 24.11 -2.84 -1.79
C VAL A 306 23.17 -3.56 -0.81
N PRO A 307 23.68 -4.09 0.33
CA PRO A 307 22.85 -4.75 1.33
C PRO A 307 21.83 -3.77 1.95
N LEU A 308 20.62 -4.27 2.19
CA LEU A 308 19.57 -3.52 2.88
C LEU A 308 19.60 -3.82 4.40
N MET A 309 19.07 -2.89 5.19
CA MET A 309 18.92 -3.11 6.63
C MET A 309 17.82 -4.13 6.88
N LYS A 310 18.11 -5.16 7.69
CA LYS A 310 17.10 -6.11 8.18
C LYS A 310 16.45 -5.56 9.45
N ASP A 311 15.13 -5.66 9.55
CA ASP A 311 14.38 -5.45 10.79
C ASP A 311 14.15 -6.83 11.44
N PRO A 312 14.75 -7.14 12.60
CA PRO A 312 14.66 -8.47 13.22
C PRO A 312 13.24 -8.83 13.69
N ASN A 313 12.28 -7.90 13.60
CA ASN A 313 10.85 -8.14 13.87
C ASN A 313 10.06 -8.47 12.60
N LYS A 314 10.68 -8.38 11.41
CA LYS A 314 10.09 -8.60 10.09
C LYS A 314 10.80 -9.76 9.40
N LEU A 315 10.31 -10.95 9.74
CA LEU A 315 10.86 -12.23 9.28
C LEU A 315 9.84 -13.02 8.45
N ARG A 316 8.77 -12.39 7.93
CA ARG A 316 7.73 -13.09 7.16
C ARG A 316 8.37 -13.75 5.93
N HIS A 317 9.15 -13.01 5.15
CA HIS A 317 9.88 -13.56 4.00
C HIS A 317 10.98 -14.57 4.42
N GLU A 318 11.77 -14.29 5.46
CA GLU A 318 12.85 -15.20 5.90
C GLU A 318 12.32 -16.54 6.44
N ASN A 319 11.18 -16.53 7.13
CA ASN A 319 10.51 -17.74 7.60
C ASN A 319 9.90 -18.55 6.44
N TRP A 320 9.49 -17.89 5.35
CA TRP A 320 9.03 -18.55 4.12
C TRP A 320 10.18 -19.35 3.48
N ASP A 321 11.32 -18.69 3.28
CA ASP A 321 12.53 -19.31 2.73
C ASP A 321 13.03 -20.46 3.63
N HIS A 322 13.08 -20.25 4.96
CA HIS A 322 13.45 -21.29 5.90
C HIS A 322 12.50 -22.51 5.83
N THR A 323 11.19 -22.27 5.69
CA THR A 323 10.20 -23.34 5.53
C THR A 323 10.44 -24.12 4.24
N LEU A 324 10.77 -23.46 3.12
CA LEU A 324 11.13 -24.15 1.88
C LEU A 324 12.34 -25.08 2.07
N HIS A 325 13.42 -24.58 2.68
CA HIS A 325 14.62 -25.38 2.92
C HIS A 325 14.35 -26.61 3.80
N LEU A 326 13.49 -26.47 4.82
CA LEU A 326 13.08 -27.58 5.69
C LEU A 326 12.26 -28.63 4.93
N LEU A 327 11.30 -28.21 4.10
CA LEU A 327 10.43 -29.10 3.33
C LEU A 327 11.21 -29.80 2.20
N ALA A 328 12.05 -29.08 1.46
CA ALA A 328 12.89 -29.64 0.41
C ALA A 328 13.88 -30.69 0.93
N LYS A 329 14.34 -30.57 2.19
CA LYS A 329 15.17 -31.59 2.84
C LYS A 329 14.41 -32.90 3.15
N LEU A 330 13.08 -32.84 3.28
CA LEU A 330 12.23 -33.98 3.66
C LEU A 330 11.60 -34.70 2.45
N ASP A 331 11.42 -33.98 1.34
CA ASP A 331 10.98 -34.54 0.04
C ASP A 331 11.95 -34.08 -1.08
N PRO A 332 13.25 -34.48 -1.03
CA PRO A 332 14.28 -33.97 -1.95
C PRO A 332 14.17 -34.53 -3.37
N ASN A 333 13.51 -35.68 -3.53
CA ASN A 333 13.27 -36.35 -4.80
C ASN A 333 11.82 -36.17 -5.26
N LYS A 334 11.19 -35.03 -4.91
CA LYS A 334 9.78 -34.71 -5.19
C LYS A 334 9.47 -34.91 -6.68
N ILE A 335 8.63 -35.91 -6.96
CA ILE A 335 8.29 -36.28 -8.35
C ILE A 335 7.13 -35.40 -8.83
N GLU A 336 7.50 -34.29 -9.49
CA GLU A 336 6.54 -33.31 -10.02
C GLU A 336 5.50 -33.97 -10.96
N TYR A 337 4.24 -33.66 -10.71
CA TYR A 337 3.04 -34.10 -11.42
C TYR A 337 2.74 -35.62 -11.47
N GLN A 338 3.57 -36.49 -10.90
CA GLN A 338 3.38 -37.95 -10.93
C GLN A 338 2.65 -38.50 -9.69
N ASN A 339 2.14 -39.73 -9.79
CA ASN A 339 1.52 -40.44 -8.69
C ASN A 339 2.55 -41.04 -7.71
N LYS A 340 2.43 -40.68 -6.42
CA LYS A 340 2.97 -41.43 -5.29
C LYS A 340 1.81 -42.16 -4.61
N PHE A 341 1.59 -43.43 -4.96
CA PHE A 341 0.60 -44.29 -4.30
C PHE A 341 1.03 -44.56 -2.85
N ILE A 342 0.18 -44.21 -1.87
CA ILE A 342 0.48 -44.36 -0.43
C ILE A 342 -0.35 -45.46 0.25
N SER A 343 -1.39 -45.95 -0.43
CA SER A 343 -2.20 -47.13 -0.09
C SER A 343 -2.76 -47.74 -1.39
N GLY A 344 -3.51 -48.84 -1.28
CA GLY A 344 -4.26 -49.41 -2.41
C GLY A 344 -5.47 -48.57 -2.88
N ASP A 345 -5.77 -47.44 -2.23
CA ASP A 345 -6.91 -46.58 -2.56
C ASP A 345 -6.59 -45.08 -2.61
N THR A 346 -5.35 -44.67 -2.32
CA THR A 346 -4.95 -43.27 -2.14
C THR A 346 -3.63 -42.96 -2.84
N SER A 347 -3.62 -41.89 -3.66
CA SER A 347 -2.43 -41.35 -4.33
C SER A 347 -2.16 -39.90 -3.93
N VAL A 348 -0.89 -39.52 -3.91
CA VAL A 348 -0.42 -38.14 -3.78
C VAL A 348 0.14 -37.67 -5.12
N ILE A 349 -0.33 -36.54 -5.64
CA ILE A 349 0.20 -35.86 -6.82
C ILE A 349 0.81 -34.53 -6.36
N SER A 350 2.12 -34.34 -6.57
CA SER A 350 2.87 -33.20 -6.02
C SER A 350 3.30 -32.23 -7.10
N PHE A 351 3.21 -30.92 -6.86
CA PHE A 351 3.67 -29.91 -7.83
C PHE A 351 4.11 -28.60 -7.15
N LYS A 352 5.15 -27.94 -7.68
CA LYS A 352 5.83 -26.77 -7.06
C LYS A 352 5.28 -25.41 -7.51
N GLU A 353 4.57 -25.38 -8.63
CA GLU A 353 4.08 -24.15 -9.25
C GLU A 353 2.84 -24.47 -10.10
N PHE A 354 2.01 -23.47 -10.36
CA PHE A 354 0.96 -23.51 -11.36
C PHE A 354 1.50 -22.96 -12.68
N GLU A 355 1.91 -23.85 -13.59
CA GLU A 355 2.40 -23.56 -14.93
C GLU A 355 1.25 -23.71 -15.95
N GLU A 356 1.34 -23.07 -17.13
CA GLU A 356 0.31 -23.16 -18.18
C GLU A 356 -0.06 -24.60 -18.59
N ASN A 357 0.85 -25.56 -18.42
CA ASN A 357 0.64 -26.96 -18.75
C ASN A 357 0.36 -27.87 -17.54
N SER A 358 0.31 -27.36 -16.30
CA SER A 358 0.10 -28.18 -15.08
C SER A 358 -1.16 -29.05 -15.15
N ALA A 359 -2.25 -28.53 -15.70
CA ALA A 359 -3.50 -29.28 -15.86
C ALA A 359 -3.32 -30.50 -16.80
N GLN A 360 -2.53 -30.38 -17.87
CA GLN A 360 -2.26 -31.48 -18.79
C GLN A 360 -1.40 -32.59 -18.16
N TYR A 361 -0.44 -32.24 -17.30
CA TYR A 361 0.37 -33.23 -16.58
C TYR A 361 -0.45 -33.92 -15.49
N ILE A 362 -1.21 -33.15 -14.69
CA ILE A 362 -2.10 -33.69 -13.65
C ILE A 362 -3.15 -34.64 -14.24
N LYS A 363 -3.75 -34.30 -15.39
CA LYS A 363 -4.71 -35.16 -16.09
C LYS A 363 -4.18 -36.58 -16.31
N LYS A 364 -2.93 -36.72 -16.79
CA LYS A 364 -2.31 -38.03 -17.06
C LYS A 364 -2.21 -38.90 -15.79
N SER A 365 -1.84 -38.28 -14.67
CA SER A 365 -1.76 -38.96 -13.37
C SER A 365 -3.13 -39.29 -12.79
N LEU A 366 -4.16 -38.46 -13.04
CA LEU A 366 -5.54 -38.79 -12.68
C LEU A 366 -6.08 -39.99 -13.50
N GLU A 367 -5.75 -40.07 -14.79
CA GLU A 367 -6.09 -41.22 -15.65
C GLU A 367 -5.39 -42.52 -15.20
N GLU A 368 -4.11 -42.44 -14.80
CA GLU A 368 -3.39 -43.57 -14.22
C GLU A 368 -3.94 -43.99 -12.85
N ALA A 369 -4.29 -43.04 -11.99
CA ALA A 369 -4.91 -43.33 -10.70
C ALA A 369 -6.29 -44.00 -10.88
N GLN A 370 -7.07 -43.56 -11.87
CA GLN A 370 -8.37 -44.13 -12.19
C GLN A 370 -8.25 -45.58 -12.70
N SER A 371 -7.29 -45.87 -13.58
CA SER A 371 -7.08 -47.24 -14.10
C SER A 371 -6.60 -48.22 -13.03
N ARG A 372 -5.95 -47.72 -11.98
CA ARG A 372 -5.53 -48.49 -10.79
C ARG A 372 -6.62 -48.63 -9.70
N GLY A 373 -7.80 -48.04 -9.88
CA GLY A 373 -8.90 -48.12 -8.92
C GLY A 373 -8.74 -47.26 -7.65
N ILE A 374 -7.86 -46.24 -7.70
CA ILE A 374 -7.70 -45.25 -6.63
C ILE A 374 -9.01 -44.51 -6.37
N LYS A 375 -9.26 -44.12 -5.12
CA LYS A 375 -10.46 -43.41 -4.66
C LYS A 375 -10.14 -42.01 -4.14
N ASN A 376 -8.98 -41.84 -3.52
CA ASN A 376 -8.59 -40.60 -2.85
C ASN A 376 -7.35 -39.99 -3.55
N ILE A 377 -7.40 -38.69 -3.86
CA ILE A 377 -6.30 -37.94 -4.45
C ILE A 377 -5.90 -36.80 -3.51
N ILE A 378 -4.63 -36.78 -3.08
CA ILE A 378 -4.03 -35.64 -2.39
C ILE A 378 -3.23 -34.81 -3.41
N PHE A 379 -3.67 -33.58 -3.67
CA PHE A 379 -2.84 -32.58 -4.33
C PHE A 379 -1.88 -31.96 -3.30
N ASN A 380 -0.59 -32.30 -3.41
CA ASN A 380 0.45 -31.84 -2.52
C ASN A 380 1.04 -30.51 -3.02
N VAL A 381 0.60 -29.43 -2.37
CA VAL A 381 1.05 -28.04 -2.61
C VAL A 381 1.93 -27.52 -1.45
N THR A 382 2.50 -28.41 -0.63
CA THR A 382 3.36 -28.04 0.51
C THR A 382 4.61 -27.26 0.09
N GLN A 383 5.14 -27.53 -1.09
CA GLN A 383 6.26 -26.80 -1.68
C GLN A 383 5.80 -25.96 -2.90
N ASN A 384 4.59 -25.39 -2.85
CA ASN A 384 4.03 -24.61 -3.97
C ASN A 384 4.06 -23.09 -3.68
N GLY A 385 4.89 -22.36 -4.42
CA GLY A 385 5.07 -20.91 -4.23
C GLY A 385 4.04 -20.04 -4.93
N GLY A 386 3.16 -20.60 -5.76
CA GLY A 386 2.25 -19.83 -6.61
C GLY A 386 2.34 -20.23 -8.07
N GLY A 387 2.47 -19.25 -8.95
CA GLY A 387 2.36 -19.40 -10.40
C GLY A 387 1.06 -18.81 -10.97
N PHE A 388 0.70 -19.26 -12.17
CA PHE A 388 -0.41 -18.75 -12.97
C PHE A 388 -1.77 -19.26 -12.50
N ILE A 389 -2.62 -18.35 -12.03
CA ILE A 389 -3.95 -18.69 -11.49
C ILE A 389 -4.89 -19.36 -12.51
N GLY A 390 -4.69 -19.11 -13.82
CA GLY A 390 -5.45 -19.77 -14.87
C GLY A 390 -5.31 -21.31 -14.85
N ALA A 391 -4.11 -21.83 -14.59
CA ALA A 391 -3.91 -23.28 -14.47
C ALA A 391 -4.62 -23.87 -13.24
N ALA A 392 -4.72 -23.11 -12.14
CA ALA A 392 -5.53 -23.51 -10.99
C ALA A 392 -7.03 -23.58 -11.34
N TYR A 393 -7.53 -22.64 -12.16
CA TYR A 393 -8.90 -22.68 -12.67
C TYR A 393 -9.15 -23.87 -13.61
N GLU A 394 -8.16 -24.27 -14.42
CA GLU A 394 -8.29 -25.47 -15.26
C GLU A 394 -8.37 -26.75 -14.41
N ILE A 395 -7.48 -26.88 -13.41
CA ILE A 395 -7.41 -28.01 -12.47
C ILE A 395 -8.72 -28.20 -11.71
N MET A 396 -9.43 -27.11 -11.35
CA MET A 396 -10.77 -27.17 -10.75
C MET A 396 -11.78 -28.01 -11.57
N GLY A 397 -11.61 -28.09 -12.90
CA GLY A 397 -12.44 -28.95 -13.77
C GLY A 397 -12.33 -30.45 -13.47
N PHE A 398 -11.18 -30.92 -12.98
CA PHE A 398 -11.03 -32.31 -12.55
C PHE A 398 -11.82 -32.61 -11.26
N LEU A 399 -12.08 -31.58 -10.45
CA LEU A 399 -12.82 -31.69 -9.19
C LEU A 399 -14.34 -31.45 -9.38
N THR A 400 -14.75 -30.60 -10.33
CA THR A 400 -16.17 -30.26 -10.57
C THR A 400 -16.52 -30.06 -12.04
N ASP A 401 -17.63 -30.67 -12.44
CA ASP A 401 -18.34 -30.49 -13.72
C ASP A 401 -19.17 -29.19 -13.78
N LYS A 402 -19.54 -28.66 -12.60
CA LYS A 402 -20.31 -27.44 -12.42
C LYS A 402 -19.40 -26.20 -12.47
N PRO A 403 -19.90 -25.05 -12.96
CA PRO A 403 -19.22 -23.77 -12.78
C PRO A 403 -18.96 -23.49 -11.29
N PHE A 404 -17.78 -22.97 -10.99
CA PHE A 404 -17.32 -22.62 -9.65
C PHE A 404 -17.20 -21.10 -9.49
N LYS A 405 -17.32 -20.63 -8.24
CA LYS A 405 -17.21 -19.22 -7.87
C LYS A 405 -15.81 -18.87 -7.36
N VAL A 406 -15.34 -17.68 -7.71
CA VAL A 406 -14.10 -17.06 -7.23
C VAL A 406 -14.43 -15.67 -6.66
N TYR A 407 -13.98 -15.39 -5.43
CA TYR A 407 -14.39 -14.21 -4.66
C TYR A 407 -13.24 -13.21 -4.53
N ASN A 408 -13.47 -11.96 -4.93
CA ASN A 408 -12.49 -10.89 -4.89
C ASN A 408 -13.05 -9.65 -4.17
N TYR A 409 -12.19 -8.93 -3.46
CA TYR A 409 -12.50 -7.66 -2.80
C TYR A 409 -11.51 -6.60 -3.26
N ASN A 410 -12.03 -5.40 -3.56
CA ASN A 410 -11.19 -4.25 -3.90
C ASN A 410 -11.17 -3.23 -2.75
N PRO A 411 -10.03 -3.00 -2.07
CA PRO A 411 -9.96 -2.10 -0.92
C PRO A 411 -10.07 -0.62 -1.29
N LEU A 412 -9.93 -0.23 -2.56
CA LEU A 412 -10.14 1.14 -3.06
C LEU A 412 -11.62 1.39 -3.37
N SER A 413 -12.21 0.60 -4.27
CA SER A 413 -13.59 0.78 -4.74
C SER A 413 -14.66 0.18 -3.83
N LYS A 414 -14.26 -0.67 -2.87
CA LYS A 414 -15.11 -1.41 -1.93
C LYS A 414 -16.03 -2.45 -2.55
N GLU A 415 -15.88 -2.71 -3.84
CA GLU A 415 -16.59 -3.76 -4.56
C GLU A 415 -16.29 -5.16 -4.01
N GLN A 416 -17.31 -6.02 -4.01
CA GLN A 416 -17.26 -7.42 -3.61
C GLN A 416 -17.64 -8.27 -4.83
N LYS A 417 -16.64 -8.63 -5.63
CA LYS A 417 -16.85 -9.28 -6.93
C LYS A 417 -16.81 -10.80 -6.82
N VAL A 418 -17.83 -11.45 -7.35
CA VAL A 418 -17.92 -12.90 -7.52
C VAL A 418 -17.86 -13.21 -9.01
N GLU A 419 -16.74 -13.79 -9.43
CA GLU A 419 -16.56 -14.32 -10.78
C GLU A 419 -17.05 -15.78 -10.80
N THR A 420 -17.77 -16.17 -11.85
CA THR A 420 -18.20 -17.55 -12.09
C THR A 420 -17.45 -18.11 -13.30
N ILE A 421 -16.68 -19.18 -13.09
CA ILE A 421 -15.82 -19.80 -14.09
C ILE A 421 -16.26 -21.25 -14.29
N LYS A 422 -16.17 -21.77 -15.51
CA LYS A 422 -16.22 -23.21 -15.77
C LYS A 422 -14.94 -23.64 -16.50
N SER A 423 -14.33 -24.75 -16.07
CA SER A 423 -13.28 -25.43 -16.83
C SER A 423 -13.92 -26.38 -17.85
N LYS A 424 -13.32 -26.49 -19.03
CA LYS A 424 -13.69 -27.42 -20.11
C LYS A 424 -13.07 -28.81 -19.91
N TYR A 425 -12.16 -28.97 -18.94
CA TYR A 425 -11.71 -30.29 -18.50
C TYR A 425 -12.83 -31.05 -17.79
N ASN A 426 -12.90 -32.36 -18.04
CA ASN A 426 -13.88 -33.24 -17.42
C ASN A 426 -13.49 -33.62 -15.98
N LYS A 427 -14.50 -33.74 -15.12
CA LYS A 427 -14.36 -34.20 -13.74
C LYS A 427 -13.93 -35.66 -13.67
N PHE A 428 -12.98 -35.97 -12.79
CA PHE A 428 -12.68 -37.33 -12.33
C PHE A 428 -13.38 -37.60 -10.99
N ASN A 429 -13.89 -38.82 -10.80
CA ASN A 429 -14.68 -39.19 -9.62
C ASN A 429 -13.79 -39.73 -8.48
N PHE A 430 -12.99 -38.84 -7.89
CA PHE A 430 -12.21 -39.10 -6.67
C PHE A 430 -12.72 -38.25 -5.50
N ASN A 431 -12.36 -38.67 -4.27
CA ASN A 431 -12.34 -37.81 -3.09
C ASN A 431 -11.07 -36.96 -3.12
N TYR A 432 -11.20 -35.63 -3.11
CA TYR A 432 -10.07 -34.73 -3.25
C TYR A 432 -9.63 -34.09 -1.94
N TYR A 433 -8.31 -34.09 -1.76
CA TYR A 433 -7.60 -33.52 -0.63
C TYR A 433 -6.53 -32.56 -1.13
N ILE A 434 -6.26 -31.48 -0.39
CA ILE A 434 -5.21 -30.52 -0.72
C ILE A 434 -4.30 -30.37 0.52
N LEU A 435 -3.05 -30.79 0.38
CA LEU A 435 -2.06 -30.79 1.46
C LEU A 435 -1.23 -29.50 1.41
N THR A 436 -1.28 -28.74 2.50
CA THR A 436 -0.78 -27.36 2.60
C THR A 436 0.27 -27.20 3.70
N SER A 437 1.15 -26.20 3.55
CA SER A 437 2.22 -25.85 4.50
C SER A 437 2.36 -24.33 4.65
N PRO A 438 3.12 -23.82 5.63
CA PRO A 438 3.44 -22.39 5.72
C PRO A 438 4.39 -21.86 4.63
N TYR A 439 4.74 -22.67 3.61
CA TYR A 439 5.32 -22.19 2.36
C TYR A 439 4.27 -22.00 1.25
N SER A 440 3.12 -22.67 1.31
CA SER A 440 2.07 -22.56 0.29
C SER A 440 1.61 -21.10 0.11
N PHE A 441 1.86 -20.49 -1.06
CA PHE A 441 1.74 -19.05 -1.29
C PHE A 441 1.03 -18.71 -2.60
N SER A 442 0.46 -17.51 -2.73
CA SER A 442 -0.09 -16.97 -3.98
C SER A 442 -1.15 -17.92 -4.59
N ALA A 443 -1.01 -18.41 -5.83
CA ALA A 443 -1.91 -19.44 -6.39
C ALA A 443 -1.99 -20.72 -5.53
N GLY A 444 -0.91 -21.13 -4.86
CA GLY A 444 -0.86 -22.22 -3.88
C GLY A 444 -1.55 -21.93 -2.54
N ASN A 445 -1.96 -20.68 -2.29
CA ASN A 445 -2.85 -20.25 -1.21
C ASN A 445 -4.31 -20.10 -1.69
N ILE A 446 -4.50 -19.55 -2.90
CA ILE A 446 -5.81 -19.26 -3.48
C ILE A 446 -6.53 -20.53 -3.96
N PHE A 447 -5.85 -21.45 -4.65
CA PHE A 447 -6.43 -22.72 -5.12
C PHE A 447 -7.06 -23.56 -3.98
N PRO A 448 -6.38 -23.79 -2.83
CA PRO A 448 -7.01 -24.40 -1.68
C PRO A 448 -8.32 -23.71 -1.26
N GLN A 449 -8.36 -22.39 -1.18
CA GLN A 449 -9.58 -21.68 -0.77
C GLN A 449 -10.70 -21.84 -1.80
N ILE A 450 -10.42 -21.72 -3.11
CA ILE A 450 -11.43 -21.91 -4.15
C ILE A 450 -12.03 -23.32 -4.07
N ALA A 451 -11.20 -24.34 -3.87
CA ALA A 451 -11.66 -25.72 -3.73
C ALA A 451 -12.50 -25.95 -2.45
N LYS A 452 -12.14 -25.26 -1.34
CA LYS A 452 -12.89 -25.27 -0.08
C LYS A 452 -14.26 -24.60 -0.20
N ASP A 453 -14.30 -23.38 -0.74
CA ASP A 453 -15.55 -22.58 -0.88
C ASP A 453 -16.54 -23.22 -1.84
N ASN A 454 -16.05 -23.84 -2.93
CA ASN A 454 -16.89 -24.57 -3.88
C ASN A 454 -17.24 -25.99 -3.42
N LYS A 455 -16.74 -26.42 -2.26
CA LYS A 455 -17.06 -27.72 -1.62
C LYS A 455 -16.60 -28.94 -2.44
N VAL A 456 -15.44 -28.84 -3.08
CA VAL A 456 -14.92 -29.86 -3.99
C VAL A 456 -13.66 -30.59 -3.50
N ALA A 457 -12.94 -30.03 -2.52
CA ALA A 457 -11.84 -30.71 -1.82
C ALA A 457 -11.75 -30.31 -0.35
N LYS A 458 -11.10 -31.16 0.45
CA LYS A 458 -10.76 -30.90 1.86
C LYS A 458 -9.32 -30.47 2.02
N LEU A 459 -9.06 -29.50 2.88
CA LEU A 459 -7.70 -29.01 3.14
C LEU A 459 -7.12 -29.69 4.38
N ILE A 460 -5.89 -30.17 4.26
CA ILE A 460 -5.15 -30.89 5.30
C ILE A 460 -3.72 -30.35 5.42
N GLY A 461 -3.07 -30.60 6.57
CA GLY A 461 -1.68 -30.18 6.83
C GLY A 461 -1.60 -28.96 7.75
N TYR A 462 -0.84 -27.94 7.36
CA TYR A 462 -0.71 -26.68 8.12
C TYR A 462 -1.32 -25.50 7.37
N LYS A 463 -1.56 -24.40 8.09
CA LYS A 463 -1.99 -23.12 7.50
C LYS A 463 -1.02 -22.67 6.39
N THR A 464 -1.57 -22.16 5.29
CA THR A 464 -0.78 -21.57 4.19
C THR A 464 -0.10 -20.26 4.62
N PHE A 465 0.88 -19.79 3.84
CA PHE A 465 1.56 -18.51 4.09
C PHE A 465 0.68 -17.27 3.83
N GLY A 466 -0.22 -17.41 2.85
CA GLY A 466 -1.04 -16.31 2.35
C GLY A 466 -0.63 -15.84 0.96
N GLY A 467 -0.61 -14.53 0.74
CA GLY A 467 -0.54 -13.95 -0.60
C GLY A 467 -1.89 -14.07 -1.30
N ALA A 468 -2.62 -12.96 -1.35
CA ALA A 468 -3.96 -12.90 -1.93
C ALA A 468 -4.12 -11.78 -2.95
N SER A 469 -3.16 -10.88 -3.06
CA SER A 469 -3.21 -9.76 -4.00
C SER A 469 -2.66 -10.22 -5.36
N SER A 470 -3.28 -9.81 -6.48
CA SER A 470 -2.59 -9.86 -7.77
C SER A 470 -1.38 -8.93 -7.72
N ILE A 471 -0.25 -9.33 -8.30
CA ILE A 471 0.90 -8.42 -8.46
C ILE A 471 0.62 -7.37 -9.55
N GLY A 472 1.23 -6.20 -9.41
CA GLY A 472 1.19 -5.13 -10.41
C GLY A 472 2.49 -4.32 -10.39
N TYR A 473 2.81 -3.65 -11.49
CA TYR A 473 4.02 -2.87 -11.66
C TYR A 473 3.68 -1.37 -11.71
N PHE A 474 4.41 -0.58 -10.93
CA PHE A 474 4.10 0.81 -10.64
C PHE A 474 5.31 1.70 -10.93
N ILE A 475 5.10 2.76 -11.71
CA ILE A 475 6.15 3.71 -12.11
C ILE A 475 6.21 4.84 -11.09
N LEU A 476 7.41 5.17 -10.64
CA LEU A 476 7.66 6.30 -9.73
C LEU A 476 8.16 7.54 -10.49
N PRO A 477 7.95 8.77 -9.98
CA PRO A 477 8.37 10.02 -10.62
C PRO A 477 9.83 10.10 -11.09
N THR A 478 10.79 9.45 -10.42
CA THR A 478 12.21 9.39 -10.81
C THR A 478 12.56 8.29 -11.83
N GLY A 479 11.54 7.59 -12.35
CA GLY A 479 11.67 6.56 -13.38
C GLY A 479 11.84 5.13 -12.85
N ASP A 480 11.80 4.92 -11.54
CA ASP A 480 11.85 3.59 -10.94
C ASP A 480 10.57 2.80 -11.24
N ILE A 481 10.69 1.48 -11.24
CA ILE A 481 9.55 0.57 -11.32
C ILE A 481 9.61 -0.37 -10.11
N ILE A 482 8.53 -0.39 -9.35
CA ILE A 482 8.32 -1.30 -8.22
C ILE A 482 7.15 -2.25 -8.53
N GLN A 483 7.27 -3.50 -8.13
CA GLN A 483 6.16 -4.45 -8.06
C GLN A 483 5.50 -4.33 -6.69
N LEU A 484 4.17 -4.33 -6.62
CA LEU A 484 3.43 -4.36 -5.37
C LEU A 484 2.21 -5.29 -5.46
N SER A 485 1.77 -5.78 -4.30
CA SER A 485 0.42 -6.32 -4.07
C SER A 485 -0.66 -5.30 -4.43
N THR A 486 -1.47 -5.56 -5.47
CA THR A 486 -2.52 -4.64 -5.98
C THR A 486 -3.82 -4.69 -5.17
N ASN A 487 -4.74 -3.79 -5.49
CA ASN A 487 -6.13 -3.82 -5.03
C ASN A 487 -6.97 -5.03 -5.49
N ASN A 488 -6.51 -5.91 -6.38
CA ASN A 488 -7.28 -7.11 -6.71
C ASN A 488 -6.96 -8.22 -5.71
N VAL A 489 -7.71 -8.25 -4.59
CA VAL A 489 -7.44 -9.15 -3.46
C VAL A 489 -8.43 -10.31 -3.45
N PHE A 490 -7.92 -11.52 -3.64
CA PHE A 490 -8.68 -12.77 -3.50
C PHE A 490 -9.15 -12.97 -2.05
N THR A 491 -10.34 -13.53 -1.91
CA THR A 491 -11.06 -13.68 -0.63
C THR A 491 -11.74 -15.04 -0.52
N SER A 492 -12.19 -15.39 0.68
CA SER A 492 -13.14 -16.50 0.86
C SER A 492 -14.54 -16.12 0.39
N SER A 493 -15.45 -17.10 0.32
CA SER A 493 -16.90 -16.90 0.11
C SER A 493 -17.60 -15.95 1.09
N LYS A 494 -16.89 -15.48 2.12
CA LYS A 494 -17.35 -14.49 3.12
C LYS A 494 -16.64 -13.13 2.96
N PHE A 495 -15.97 -12.91 1.83
CA PHE A 495 -15.12 -11.75 1.52
C PHE A 495 -14.06 -11.46 2.60
N ARG A 496 -13.53 -12.49 3.28
CA ARG A 496 -12.39 -12.36 4.19
C ARG A 496 -11.09 -12.57 3.43
N SER A 497 -10.06 -11.80 3.73
CA SER A 497 -8.82 -11.79 2.93
C SER A 497 -7.97 -13.04 3.16
N LEU A 498 -7.45 -13.60 2.07
CA LEU A 498 -6.54 -14.76 2.13
C LEU A 498 -5.08 -14.34 2.35
N GLU A 499 -4.81 -13.04 2.52
CA GLU A 499 -3.46 -12.47 2.48
C GLU A 499 -2.55 -13.05 3.57
N PHE A 500 -3.11 -13.39 4.73
CA PHE A 500 -2.37 -13.98 5.85
C PHE A 500 -2.60 -15.49 6.00
N GLY A 501 -3.09 -16.17 4.95
CA GLY A 501 -3.14 -17.63 4.86
C GLY A 501 -4.48 -18.28 5.24
N VAL A 502 -4.79 -19.36 4.53
CA VAL A 502 -5.96 -20.23 4.64
C VAL A 502 -5.72 -21.32 5.69
N LYS A 503 -6.75 -21.59 6.49
CA LYS A 503 -6.74 -22.64 7.52
C LYS A 503 -7.33 -23.96 6.97
N PRO A 504 -6.57 -25.09 7.03
CA PRO A 504 -7.07 -26.43 6.78
C PRO A 504 -8.37 -26.79 7.52
N ASP A 505 -9.12 -27.74 6.95
CA ASP A 505 -10.21 -28.42 7.63
C ASP A 505 -9.68 -29.35 8.73
N VAL A 506 -8.54 -30.01 8.49
CA VAL A 506 -7.80 -30.78 9.50
C VAL A 506 -6.35 -30.27 9.59
N MET A 507 -6.04 -29.65 10.72
CA MET A 507 -4.68 -29.22 11.06
C MET A 507 -3.83 -30.41 11.56
N LEU A 508 -2.56 -30.44 11.19
CA LEU A 508 -1.52 -31.17 11.90
C LEU A 508 -1.22 -30.50 13.26
N GLU A 509 -0.71 -31.30 14.20
CA GLU A 509 -0.32 -30.85 15.55
C GLU A 509 1.10 -30.29 15.56
N GLY A 510 1.36 -29.36 16.50
CA GLY A 510 2.63 -28.62 16.58
C GLY A 510 2.78 -27.57 15.48
N SER A 511 4.01 -27.30 15.06
CA SER A 511 4.35 -26.37 13.99
C SER A 511 5.22 -27.03 12.92
N VAL A 512 5.36 -26.39 11.76
CA VAL A 512 6.12 -26.99 10.64
C VAL A 512 7.60 -27.17 11.02
N GLU A 513 8.15 -26.24 11.81
CA GLU A 513 9.56 -26.22 12.22
C GLU A 513 9.96 -27.46 13.05
N THR A 514 9.03 -28.03 13.83
CA THR A 514 9.27 -29.26 14.60
C THR A 514 8.75 -30.52 13.90
N ASN A 515 7.62 -30.40 13.19
CA ASN A 515 6.80 -31.54 12.76
C ASN A 515 6.62 -31.65 11.23
N ALA A 516 7.40 -30.93 10.41
CA ALA A 516 7.32 -30.98 8.93
C ALA A 516 7.32 -32.39 8.33
N LYS A 517 7.98 -33.37 8.96
CA LYS A 517 8.01 -34.78 8.52
C LYS A 517 6.60 -35.40 8.41
N ASP A 518 5.64 -34.93 9.23
CA ASP A 518 4.27 -35.46 9.27
C ASP A 518 3.47 -35.09 8.00
N LEU A 519 3.96 -34.15 7.17
CA LEU A 519 3.43 -33.88 5.82
C LEU A 519 3.79 -34.99 4.81
N TYR A 520 4.81 -35.81 5.10
CA TYR A 520 5.37 -36.78 4.16
C TYR A 520 5.26 -38.24 4.67
N ASP A 521 4.77 -38.46 5.89
CA ASP A 521 4.45 -39.77 6.45
C ASP A 521 3.08 -40.28 5.96
N ASN A 522 3.09 -41.46 5.32
CA ASN A 522 1.88 -42.04 4.72
C ASN A 522 0.77 -42.31 5.75
N ASN A 523 1.10 -42.70 6.99
CA ASN A 523 0.10 -43.02 8.02
C ASN A 523 -0.56 -41.74 8.55
N LYS A 524 0.21 -40.66 8.71
CA LYS A 524 -0.29 -39.33 9.06
C LYS A 524 -1.23 -38.79 7.98
N LEU A 525 -0.86 -38.91 6.70
CA LEU A 525 -1.74 -38.51 5.59
C LEU A 525 -3.05 -39.31 5.57
N LEU A 526 -3.01 -40.62 5.81
CA LEU A 526 -4.20 -41.46 5.87
C LEU A 526 -5.08 -41.20 7.12
N ASP A 527 -4.50 -40.75 8.23
CA ASP A 527 -5.25 -40.27 9.42
C ASP A 527 -5.90 -38.90 9.18
N LEU A 528 -5.19 -37.97 8.53
CA LEU A 528 -5.75 -36.67 8.11
C LEU A 528 -6.97 -36.85 7.19
N ILE A 529 -6.92 -37.78 6.23
CA ILE A 529 -8.06 -38.17 5.39
C ILE A 529 -9.23 -38.67 6.26
N LYS A 530 -9.00 -39.68 7.12
CA LYS A 530 -10.03 -40.26 8.01
C LYS A 530 -10.64 -39.27 9.01
N LYS A 531 -9.95 -38.16 9.29
CA LYS A 531 -10.46 -37.01 10.07
C LYS A 531 -11.27 -36.07 9.18
N ALA A 532 -10.81 -35.78 7.97
CA ALA A 532 -11.45 -34.87 7.03
C ALA A 532 -12.76 -35.41 6.43
N ASP A 533 -12.86 -36.72 6.17
CA ASP A 533 -14.10 -37.41 5.76
C ASP A 533 -15.26 -37.19 6.75
N LYS A 534 -14.95 -36.99 8.04
CA LYS A 534 -15.95 -36.78 9.10
C LYS A 534 -16.45 -35.33 9.18
N ILE A 535 -15.86 -34.41 8.40
CA ILE A 535 -16.21 -32.98 8.41
C ILE A 535 -17.12 -32.69 7.22
N PRO A 536 -18.42 -32.36 7.40
CA PRO A 536 -19.30 -32.01 6.28
C PRO A 536 -18.84 -30.73 5.56
N PHE A 537 -19.22 -30.58 4.28
CA PHE A 537 -18.90 -29.39 3.50
C PHE A 537 -19.78 -28.18 3.85
N GLY A 538 -19.35 -27.39 4.84
CA GLY A 538 -19.98 -26.12 5.20
C GLY A 538 -19.44 -25.41 6.44
N ASN A 539 -18.71 -26.12 7.32
CA ASN A 539 -18.27 -25.58 8.61
C ASN A 539 -16.97 -24.75 8.52
N ASP A 540 -17.02 -23.57 7.89
CA ASP A 540 -15.92 -22.58 7.95
C ASP A 540 -16.25 -21.45 8.94
N PRO A 541 -15.82 -21.50 10.22
CA PRO A 541 -15.95 -20.36 11.14
C PRO A 541 -14.90 -19.27 10.85
N ASP A 542 -13.68 -19.67 10.48
CA ASP A 542 -12.44 -18.89 10.64
C ASP A 542 -11.61 -18.73 9.35
N SER A 543 -12.22 -18.42 8.20
CA SER A 543 -11.47 -17.64 7.19
C SER A 543 -11.02 -16.33 7.85
N THR A 544 -9.76 -15.91 7.67
CA THR A 544 -9.12 -14.92 8.56
C THR A 544 -9.34 -13.47 8.13
N ILE A 545 -9.60 -12.60 9.11
CA ILE A 545 -9.62 -11.12 9.00
C ILE A 545 -10.72 -10.57 8.06
N ILE A 546 -11.65 -9.81 8.66
CA ILE A 546 -12.56 -8.92 7.93
C ILE A 546 -11.71 -7.85 7.23
N PRO A 547 -11.89 -7.58 5.93
CA PRO A 547 -11.12 -6.52 5.25
C PRO A 547 -11.29 -5.20 6.00
N SER A 548 -10.18 -4.55 6.34
CA SER A 548 -10.22 -3.30 7.09
C SER A 548 -11.10 -2.28 6.36
N PRO A 549 -12.20 -1.79 6.97
CA PRO A 549 -12.99 -0.73 6.38
C PRO A 549 -12.17 0.55 6.46
N THR A 550 -11.35 0.80 5.43
CA THR A 550 -11.03 2.19 5.08
C THR A 550 -12.37 2.86 4.82
N LEU A 551 -12.78 3.67 5.79
CA LEU A 551 -14.09 4.31 5.80
C LEU A 551 -14.21 5.12 4.50
N PRO A 552 -15.34 5.05 3.77
CA PRO A 552 -15.58 6.01 2.72
C PRO A 552 -15.48 7.40 3.37
N ILE A 553 -14.64 8.28 2.82
CA ILE A 553 -14.50 9.65 3.29
C ILE A 553 -15.77 10.41 2.87
N LYS A 554 -16.82 10.21 3.65
CA LYS A 554 -18.02 11.05 3.62
C LYS A 554 -17.59 12.50 3.84
N PRO A 555 -18.10 13.46 3.04
CA PRO A 555 -18.04 14.86 3.42
C PRO A 555 -18.91 15.08 4.67
N ASP A 556 -18.35 15.79 5.65
CA ASP A 556 -19.02 16.45 6.78
C ASP A 556 -20.21 15.74 7.46
N ASP A 557 -19.94 14.59 8.08
CA ASP A 557 -20.60 14.25 9.35
C ASP A 557 -19.62 14.62 10.50
N LYS A 558 -20.04 15.42 11.48
CA LYS A 558 -19.19 15.79 12.63
C LYS A 558 -18.70 14.51 13.32
N PRO A 559 -17.40 14.31 13.53
CA PRO A 559 -16.88 13.06 14.06
C PRO A 559 -17.21 12.91 15.55
N ASN A 560 -18.38 12.35 15.85
CA ASN A 560 -18.80 11.96 17.19
C ASN A 560 -18.07 10.67 17.64
N TYR A 561 -16.74 10.71 17.55
CA TYR A 561 -15.90 9.77 18.29
C TYR A 561 -16.13 10.06 19.78
N SER A 562 -16.56 9.04 20.52
CA SER A 562 -16.45 9.00 21.98
C SER A 562 -14.98 8.80 22.40
N ILE A 563 -14.12 9.73 22.00
CA ILE A 563 -12.75 9.85 22.48
C ILE A 563 -12.85 10.00 24.00
N LYS A 564 -12.35 9.02 24.77
CA LYS A 564 -12.00 9.27 26.18
C LYS A 564 -11.01 10.43 26.15
N PRO A 565 -11.38 11.63 26.63
CA PRO A 565 -10.69 12.86 26.26
C PRO A 565 -9.20 12.74 26.59
N GLN A 566 -8.36 13.01 25.59
CA GLN A 566 -6.91 13.07 25.81
C GLN A 566 -6.65 14.02 26.98
N PRO A 567 -5.83 13.63 27.97
CA PRO A 567 -5.71 14.37 29.21
C PRO A 567 -5.08 15.75 28.96
N ILE A 568 -5.93 16.78 28.97
CA ILE A 568 -5.54 18.18 28.83
C ILE A 568 -4.66 18.53 30.03
N LEU A 569 -3.37 18.74 29.76
CA LEU A 569 -2.32 19.07 30.70
C LEU A 569 -2.74 20.27 31.55
N SER A 570 -3.33 21.30 30.93
CA SER A 570 -3.76 22.54 31.61
C SER A 570 -4.91 22.38 32.59
N LYS A 571 -5.63 21.24 32.55
CA LYS A 571 -6.66 20.81 33.50
C LYS A 571 -6.16 19.86 34.58
N LEU A 572 -5.05 19.13 34.32
CA LEU A 572 -4.46 18.21 35.29
C LEU A 572 -3.52 18.89 36.28
N ILE A 573 -2.76 19.89 35.84
CA ILE A 573 -1.88 20.66 36.72
C ILE A 573 -2.71 21.72 37.47
N LYS A 574 -3.01 21.42 38.74
CA LYS A 574 -3.81 22.25 39.64
C LYS A 574 -2.97 23.36 40.27
N ASN A 575 -1.77 23.03 40.80
CA ASN A 575 -0.85 24.07 41.29
C ASN A 575 0.05 24.59 40.15
N LYS A 576 -0.02 25.91 39.89
CA LYS A 576 0.79 26.62 38.89
C LYS A 576 1.77 27.63 39.51
N ASN A 577 1.89 27.65 40.84
CA ASN A 577 2.80 28.51 41.62
C ASN A 577 3.67 27.64 42.53
N LEU A 578 4.86 27.25 42.06
CA LEU A 578 5.74 26.32 42.78
C LEU A 578 6.79 27.05 43.64
N LYS A 579 7.26 26.38 44.70
CA LYS A 579 8.48 26.77 45.43
C LYS A 579 9.54 25.71 45.16
N ILE A 580 10.69 26.09 44.63
CA ILE A 580 11.75 25.17 44.20
C ILE A 580 13.10 25.55 44.82
N SER A 581 13.99 24.58 45.01
CA SER A 581 15.31 24.82 45.63
C SER A 581 16.35 25.39 44.66
N LYS A 582 16.12 25.26 43.34
CA LYS A 582 17.02 25.72 42.27
C LYS A 582 16.24 25.99 40.99
N ASN A 583 16.63 27.03 40.24
CA ASN A 583 16.08 27.33 38.91
C ASN A 583 16.69 26.39 37.85
N ASP A 584 16.13 25.19 37.70
CA ASP A 584 16.44 24.27 36.60
C ASP A 584 15.22 23.38 36.24
N PRO A 585 15.18 22.79 35.02
CA PRO A 585 14.02 22.03 34.56
C PRO A 585 13.73 20.76 35.38
N THR A 586 14.77 20.15 35.98
CA THR A 586 14.64 18.89 36.73
C THR A 586 14.03 19.15 38.11
N THR A 587 14.55 20.14 38.85
CA THR A 587 14.00 20.56 40.14
C THR A 587 12.57 21.05 39.99
N LEU A 588 12.26 21.78 38.91
CA LEU A 588 10.89 22.20 38.59
C LEU A 588 9.95 21.01 38.34
N LEU A 589 10.36 20.02 37.53
CA LEU A 589 9.54 18.85 37.25
C LEU A 589 9.28 17.98 38.48
N ILE A 590 10.32 17.73 39.29
CA ILE A 590 10.17 16.96 40.53
C ILE A 590 9.08 17.62 41.38
N LYS A 591 9.15 18.95 41.56
CA LYS A 591 8.14 19.65 42.35
C LYS A 591 6.74 19.67 41.71
N LEU A 592 6.67 19.76 40.39
CA LEU A 592 5.42 19.70 39.64
C LEU A 592 4.69 18.35 39.83
N PHE A 593 5.41 17.24 39.84
CA PHE A 593 4.83 15.91 40.07
C PHE A 593 4.55 15.60 41.54
N GLU A 594 5.34 16.14 42.49
CA GLU A 594 4.99 16.10 43.92
C GLU A 594 3.64 16.78 44.21
N ASP A 595 3.43 17.98 43.64
CA ASP A 595 2.22 18.78 43.87
C ASP A 595 1.01 18.29 43.06
N ASN A 596 1.21 17.38 42.09
CA ASN A 596 0.14 16.85 41.23
C ASN A 596 0.30 15.31 41.04
N PRO A 597 0.20 14.49 42.12
CA PRO A 597 0.52 13.06 42.10
C PRO A 597 -0.46 12.21 41.28
N ASP A 598 -1.65 12.73 40.97
CA ASP A 598 -2.66 12.11 40.11
C ASP A 598 -2.18 11.99 38.64
N ILE A 599 -1.13 12.72 38.25
CA ILE A 599 -0.68 12.81 36.87
C ILE A 599 -0.01 11.50 36.41
N ASN A 600 -0.46 11.02 35.24
CA ASN A 600 0.02 9.79 34.62
C ASN A 600 0.15 9.95 33.11
N PHE A 601 1.34 10.30 32.63
CA PHE A 601 1.66 10.42 31.20
C PHE A 601 2.69 9.37 30.78
N ASP A 602 2.41 8.72 29.64
CA ASP A 602 3.39 7.95 28.84
C ASP A 602 3.66 8.72 27.53
N GLN A 603 3.93 10.02 27.63
CA GLN A 603 4.04 10.99 26.53
C GLN A 603 5.19 11.98 26.81
N GLU A 604 5.82 12.52 25.77
CA GLU A 604 6.95 13.46 25.93
C GLU A 604 6.49 14.85 26.38
N LEU A 605 7.18 15.38 27.39
CA LEU A 605 7.03 16.76 27.85
C LEU A 605 8.18 17.62 27.31
N ARG A 606 7.85 18.87 26.97
CA ARG A 606 8.79 19.90 26.53
C ARG A 606 8.70 21.07 27.52
N ILE A 607 9.86 21.59 27.96
CA ILE A 607 9.94 22.67 28.95
C ILE A 607 10.84 23.78 28.44
N SER A 608 10.40 25.03 28.59
CA SER A 608 11.16 26.22 28.22
C SER A 608 11.19 27.23 29.37
N LEU A 609 12.37 27.45 29.95
CA LEU A 609 12.63 28.43 31.02
C LEU A 609 13.03 29.78 30.41
N LYS A 610 12.09 30.48 29.75
CA LYS A 610 12.39 31.74 29.04
C LYS A 610 12.49 32.97 29.93
N ASP A 611 11.72 32.99 31.04
CA ASP A 611 11.70 34.10 31.99
C ASP A 611 12.33 33.66 33.32
N PRO A 612 12.98 34.55 34.08
CA PRO A 612 13.20 34.34 35.50
C PRO A 612 11.86 34.05 36.19
N ASN A 613 11.81 33.03 37.04
CA ASN A 613 10.63 32.64 37.82
C ASN A 613 9.40 32.17 37.01
N LYS A 614 9.54 31.87 35.70
CA LYS A 614 8.46 31.18 34.93
C LYS A 614 8.98 30.10 33.97
N ALA A 615 8.14 29.11 33.75
CA ALA A 615 8.36 28.02 32.80
C ALA A 615 7.14 27.83 31.90
N ILE A 616 7.35 27.54 30.62
CA ILE A 616 6.29 27.06 29.72
C ILE A 616 6.46 25.54 29.58
N ILE A 617 5.39 24.79 29.83
CA ILE A 617 5.34 23.33 29.75
C ILE A 617 4.23 22.92 28.78
N TYR A 618 4.51 21.97 27.88
CA TYR A 618 3.54 21.39 26.94
C TYR A 618 3.89 19.93 26.60
N LEU A 619 2.92 19.19 26.08
CA LEU A 619 3.11 17.84 25.53
C LEU A 619 3.50 17.95 24.05
N GLU A 620 4.46 17.16 23.57
CA GLU A 620 4.95 17.29 22.18
C GLU A 620 3.88 16.97 21.12
N ASN A 621 2.98 16.03 21.41
CA ASN A 621 1.86 15.67 20.54
C ASN A 621 0.66 16.65 20.62
N ASN A 622 0.68 17.61 21.55
CA ASN A 622 -0.33 18.65 21.71
C ASN A 622 0.34 19.97 22.12
N PRO A 623 1.12 20.59 21.22
CA PRO A 623 1.95 21.72 21.56
C PRO A 623 1.15 22.95 21.97
N GLU A 624 -0.14 23.07 21.61
CA GLU A 624 -0.98 24.23 21.92
C GLU A 624 -1.57 24.23 23.34
N ASP A 625 -1.57 23.10 24.06
CA ASP A 625 -1.96 23.01 25.47
C ASP A 625 -0.81 23.45 26.41
N LYS A 626 -0.36 24.68 26.20
CA LYS A 626 0.78 25.33 26.88
C LYS A 626 0.36 25.80 28.27
N ILE A 627 1.18 25.55 29.27
CA ILE A 627 0.98 26.05 30.63
C ILE A 627 2.17 26.88 31.06
N THR A 628 1.89 28.11 31.49
CA THR A 628 2.84 28.89 32.28
C THR A 628 2.76 28.46 33.75
N ILE A 629 3.87 27.94 34.27
CA ILE A 629 4.11 27.72 35.69
C ILE A 629 4.95 28.87 36.21
N ASN A 630 4.48 29.60 37.22
CA ASN A 630 5.34 30.50 37.98
C ASN A 630 6.06 29.69 39.06
N PHE A 631 7.29 30.05 39.38
CA PHE A 631 8.01 29.44 40.50
C PHE A 631 8.85 30.47 41.25
N SER A 632 9.12 30.20 42.52
CA SER A 632 10.04 30.98 43.34
C SER A 632 11.17 30.09 43.83
N VAL A 633 12.41 30.56 43.68
CA VAL A 633 13.58 29.88 44.23
C VAL A 633 13.72 30.23 45.70
N VAL A 634 13.64 29.24 46.57
CA VAL A 634 13.73 29.41 48.03
C VAL A 634 14.99 28.73 48.52
N LYS A 635 15.89 29.49 49.16
CA LYS A 635 16.97 28.90 49.96
C LYS A 635 16.35 28.25 51.19
N GLU A 636 16.78 27.02 51.48
CA GLU A 636 16.21 26.11 52.48
C GLU A 636 14.84 25.51 52.13
N MET A 637 14.86 24.21 51.82
CA MET A 637 13.73 23.30 52.01
C MET A 637 14.23 22.09 52.79
N ASN A 638 13.91 22.00 54.08
CA ASN A 638 14.21 20.83 54.92
C ASN A 638 13.20 19.70 54.66
N ASN A 639 13.08 19.27 53.40
CA ASN A 639 12.24 18.15 53.00
C ASN A 639 13.01 16.83 53.13
N LYS A 640 12.73 16.06 54.19
CA LYS A 640 13.00 14.62 54.19
C LYS A 640 12.28 13.99 53.00
N LEU A 641 13.00 13.21 52.16
CA LEU A 641 12.34 12.40 51.13
C LEU A 641 11.50 11.31 51.81
N ASN A 642 10.18 11.55 51.93
CA ASN A 642 9.23 10.50 52.25
C ASN A 642 9.19 9.49 51.09
N LYS A 643 9.85 8.34 51.26
CA LYS A 643 9.89 7.22 50.29
C LYS A 643 8.54 6.48 50.22
N THR A 644 7.49 7.19 49.83
CA THR A 644 6.12 6.67 49.79
C THR A 644 5.42 6.99 48.47
N ASN A 645 6.02 6.57 47.34
CA ASN A 645 5.28 6.02 46.20
C ASN A 645 6.21 5.32 45.18
N GLN A 646 5.67 4.34 44.44
CA GLN A 646 6.45 3.38 43.64
C GLN A 646 6.84 3.90 42.23
N THR A 647 7.27 5.15 42.10
CA THR A 647 7.64 5.76 40.80
C THR A 647 9.14 5.99 40.71
N ARG A 648 9.88 5.15 39.98
CA ARG A 648 11.24 5.50 39.52
C ARG A 648 11.13 6.49 38.36
N LEU A 649 11.35 7.77 38.65
CA LEU A 649 11.49 8.79 37.62
C LEU A 649 12.85 8.62 36.93
N ILE A 650 12.85 8.28 35.64
CA ILE A 650 14.05 8.30 34.81
C ILE A 650 14.08 9.64 34.08
N LEU A 651 15.16 10.39 34.25
CA LEU A 651 15.39 11.68 33.61
C LEU A 651 16.50 11.50 32.55
N ILE A 652 16.11 11.49 31.28
CA ILE A 652 17.04 11.65 30.16
C ILE A 652 17.00 13.13 29.77
N LEU A 653 18.12 13.82 29.88
CA LEU A 653 18.29 15.21 29.43
C LEU A 653 19.03 15.21 28.10
N VAL A 654 18.36 15.65 27.03
CA VAL A 654 19.01 15.92 25.75
C VAL A 654 19.17 17.43 25.59
N SER A 655 20.41 17.92 25.66
CA SER A 655 20.75 19.33 25.45
C SER A 655 21.17 19.57 24.00
N SER A 656 20.36 20.32 23.24
CA SER A 656 20.70 20.77 21.89
C SER A 656 21.74 21.91 21.94
N SER A 657 23.03 21.56 21.98
CA SER A 657 24.13 22.53 22.05
C SER A 657 24.49 23.08 20.66
N LEU A 658 23.96 24.24 20.29
CA LEU A 658 24.56 25.07 19.24
C LEU A 658 24.31 26.57 19.49
N LEU A 659 25.42 27.33 19.56
CA LEU A 659 25.52 28.78 19.79
C LEU A 659 24.93 29.33 21.11
N ALA A 660 25.54 30.42 21.58
CA ALA A 660 25.21 31.07 22.83
C ALA A 660 24.90 32.55 22.62
N ILE A 661 23.80 33.02 23.21
CA ILE A 661 23.59 34.29 23.95
C ILE A 661 22.08 34.39 24.22
N ILE A 662 21.72 34.81 25.45
CA ILE A 662 20.40 34.57 26.09
C ILE A 662 20.19 33.08 26.40
N VAL A 663 19.98 32.77 27.68
CA VAL A 663 19.96 31.39 28.21
C VAL A 663 18.61 30.73 27.94
N LEU A 664 18.47 30.12 26.76
CA LEU A 664 17.24 29.42 26.36
C LEU A 664 17.36 27.90 26.58
N VAL A 665 17.32 27.46 27.84
CA VAL A 665 17.35 26.02 28.17
C VAL A 665 16.00 25.39 27.82
N SER A 666 15.88 24.89 26.59
CA SER A 666 14.84 23.94 26.18
C SER A 666 15.29 22.52 26.52
N ALA A 667 14.67 21.92 27.54
CA ALA A 667 14.95 20.55 27.94
C ALA A 667 13.92 19.56 27.36
N ILE A 668 14.43 18.54 26.66
CA ILE A 668 13.68 17.32 26.29
C ILE A 668 13.79 16.35 27.46
N ILE A 669 12.65 15.90 28.01
CA ILE A 669 12.59 14.96 29.13
C ILE A 669 11.52 13.90 28.85
N ILE A 670 11.97 12.66 28.66
CA ILE A 670 11.12 11.48 28.47
C ILE A 670 10.84 10.83 29.83
N ILE A 671 9.57 10.65 30.17
CA ILE A 671 9.14 9.96 31.40
C ILE A 671 8.40 8.68 31.01
N LYS A 672 8.79 7.55 31.62
CA LYS A 672 8.09 6.26 31.50
C LYS A 672 7.76 5.72 32.88
N LYS A 673 6.47 5.45 33.15
CA LYS A 673 6.04 4.91 34.44
C LYS A 673 6.00 3.39 34.39
N TYR A 674 7.09 2.74 34.79
CA TYR A 674 7.11 1.29 34.94
C TYR A 674 6.12 0.85 36.03
N LYS A 675 5.00 0.27 35.61
CA LYS A 675 4.04 -0.37 36.50
C LYS A 675 4.62 -1.71 36.95
N ASN A 676 5.16 -1.77 38.17
CA ASN A 676 5.61 -3.02 38.77
C ASN A 676 4.47 -4.05 38.75
N LYS A 677 4.64 -5.14 37.99
CA LYS A 677 3.93 -6.39 38.27
C LYS A 677 4.55 -7.00 39.52
N LYS A 678 3.78 -7.04 40.61
CA LYS A 678 3.77 -8.21 41.49
C LYS A 678 2.79 -9.22 40.91
#